data_AF-A0A9J7LVZ6-F1
#
_entry.id   AF-A0A9J7LVZ6-F1
#
_cell.length_a   1.000
_cell.length_b   1.000
_cell.length_c   1.000
_cell.angle_alpha   90.00
_cell.angle_beta   90.00
_cell.angle_gamma   90.00
#
_symmetry.space_group_name_H-M   'P 1'
#
loop_
_entity.id
_entity.type
_entity.pdbx_description
1 polymer ?
#
loop_
_entity_poly.entity_id
_entity_poly.type
_entity_poly.pdbx_seq_one_letter_code
_entity_poly.pdbx_strand_id
1 'polypeptide(L)'
;MDRRRVGLTLVLLLLADSANGQDTPACGGLLSAPPGGTVTSPNYPGNYPNSANCQWTITVPEGSLVLLTFDSFQTQQYTDTLSIYNGGSDSAPELQSISGDTIPGPITGTTNQMFLTFTPRGSSTAQGFRFSYTATDTPACGGLLSAPLGGTVTSPNYPDNYPNYATCHWTITVPEGRLVLLTFDSFQTESFTDYVHIYNGGSDSALLLQRFTGNTIPGPITGTTNQMFLRFTSDGSFTYPGFRFSYTATDTPACGGLLSAPPGGTVTSPNYPDNYPNYATCHWTITVPEGRLVLLTFDASVQIESRNDFLRIFDGDIDSHLRSWSFSGEFIPDPIISTSNQMLLLFTSDDSEAYSGFQASYTAAVDRCADGSHNCGPQETCYNTADSFTCTVCQDPLGMQSGAIPDGSITASSSFSGQKYQPSTARLDGAYGWGTSNSAVEEWLQVDLGEIKKVTGTITQGVVGGVWVKSYKLQHSTDGASWTTYANSEGTEKVFIGNTDYYTPVTNLLDNAVEARYVRFLPQTWQHYMSMRAEILGCNIRVDECADGNNNCSPQATCSDTPESFTCTCNPGYIGNGVTCTACSALYPGLNPSHNFGVYQNQCFWSGSFRTPRLNYMAAKQACQDEGGTLAMIKDEATQTFLRAHLRSTSGHRQRCSGVWSAFCSISNL
;
A
#
# COMPACT_ATOMS: atom_id res chain seq x y z
N MET A 1 63.45 30.94 28.68
CA MET A 1 64.64 30.59 27.88
C MET A 1 64.09 29.89 26.65
N ASP A 2 64.13 30.35 25.41
CA ASP A 2 65.02 31.30 24.74
C ASP A 2 64.34 31.77 23.42
N ARG A 3 63.83 33.00 23.37
CA ARG A 3 64.09 34.07 22.38
C ARG A 3 64.70 33.71 20.98
N ARG A 4 64.03 34.30 19.96
CA ARG A 4 64.52 34.85 18.66
C ARG A 4 64.70 33.81 17.52
N ARG A 5 64.42 34.08 16.24
CA ARG A 5 64.34 35.34 15.47
C ARG A 5 63.62 35.15 14.11
N VAL A 6 63.00 36.24 13.67
CA VAL A 6 62.54 36.61 12.32
C VAL A 6 63.59 36.37 11.23
N GLY A 7 63.14 35.98 10.02
CA GLY A 7 63.98 35.92 8.81
C GLY A 7 63.15 35.86 7.52
N LEU A 8 62.74 37.03 7.04
CA LEU A 8 62.30 37.29 5.66
C LEU A 8 63.52 37.16 4.73
N THR A 9 63.48 36.35 3.67
CA THR A 9 64.39 36.56 2.51
C THR A 9 63.75 36.11 1.21
N LEU A 10 63.47 37.15 0.42
CA LEU A 10 63.16 37.21 -1.00
C LEU A 10 64.21 36.45 -1.83
N VAL A 11 63.80 35.56 -2.74
CA VAL A 11 64.63 35.18 -3.89
C VAL A 11 63.82 35.42 -5.15
N LEU A 12 64.10 36.59 -5.73
CA LEU A 12 63.78 36.97 -7.10
C LEU A 12 64.66 36.12 -8.03
N LEU A 13 64.05 35.32 -8.91
CA LEU A 13 64.73 34.77 -10.08
C LEU A 13 63.91 35.19 -11.31
N LEU A 14 64.27 36.37 -11.81
CA LEU A 14 63.96 36.82 -13.16
C LEU A 14 64.84 36.01 -14.13
N LEU A 15 64.22 35.17 -14.95
CA LEU A 15 64.71 34.92 -16.29
C LEU A 15 63.60 35.34 -17.23
N ALA A 16 63.80 36.52 -17.82
CA ALA A 16 63.08 36.96 -19.00
C ALA A 16 63.60 36.16 -20.19
N ASP A 17 62.69 35.50 -20.90
CA ASP A 17 62.92 35.15 -22.29
C ASP A 17 61.76 35.76 -23.09
N SER A 18 62.11 36.68 -23.98
CA SER A 18 61.17 37.39 -24.84
C SER A 18 61.25 36.79 -26.24
N ALA A 19 60.15 36.23 -26.75
CA ALA A 19 59.71 36.44 -28.13
C ALA A 19 58.38 35.72 -28.45
N ASN A 20 57.49 36.47 -29.12
CA ASN A 20 56.35 36.06 -29.95
C ASN A 20 55.03 35.61 -29.29
N GLY A 21 54.15 36.59 -29.03
CA GLY A 21 52.99 36.80 -29.91
C GLY A 21 51.75 35.90 -29.72
N GLN A 22 50.96 36.17 -28.67
CA GLN A 22 49.51 36.44 -28.69
C GLN A 22 49.01 36.34 -27.23
N ASP A 23 48.81 37.50 -26.58
CA ASP A 23 48.16 37.58 -25.26
C ASP A 23 46.69 37.16 -25.40
N THR A 24 46.39 35.90 -25.09
CA THR A 24 45.05 35.51 -24.62
C THR A 24 44.90 36.05 -23.20
N PRO A 25 43.83 36.79 -22.85
CA PRO A 25 43.64 37.17 -21.45
C PRO A 25 43.40 35.90 -20.65
N ALA A 26 44.37 35.52 -19.81
CA ALA A 26 44.16 34.47 -18.81
C ALA A 26 43.06 34.96 -17.87
N CYS A 27 41.90 34.31 -17.93
CA CYS A 27 40.77 34.58 -17.04
C CYS A 27 40.61 33.42 -16.06
N GLY A 28 40.25 33.75 -14.81
CA GLY A 28 40.23 32.78 -13.72
C GLY A 28 41.17 33.16 -12.58
N GLY A 29 41.25 32.30 -11.56
CA GLY A 29 42.18 32.45 -10.44
C GLY A 29 41.63 32.02 -9.09
N LEU A 30 42.50 32.06 -8.09
CA LEU A 30 42.14 31.82 -6.69
C LEU A 30 41.72 33.14 -6.04
N LEU A 31 40.51 33.15 -5.46
CA LEU A 31 39.87 34.31 -4.86
C LEU A 31 39.59 34.04 -3.38
N SER A 32 39.58 35.10 -2.55
CA SER A 32 39.29 34.96 -1.12
C SER A 32 38.50 36.14 -0.55
N ALA A 33 37.64 35.85 0.43
CA ALA A 33 36.92 36.85 1.21
C ALA A 33 37.00 36.50 2.70
N PRO A 34 37.15 37.46 3.64
CA PRO A 34 37.21 38.93 3.45
C PRO A 34 38.52 39.42 2.79
N PRO A 35 38.51 40.58 2.10
CA PRO A 35 37.40 41.55 2.05
C PRO A 35 36.29 41.21 1.04
N GLY A 36 36.47 40.20 0.18
CA GLY A 36 35.59 39.94 -0.96
C GLY A 36 36.01 40.75 -2.18
N GLY A 37 35.27 40.60 -3.27
CA GLY A 37 35.62 41.27 -4.51
C GLY A 37 34.56 41.14 -5.59
N THR A 38 34.88 41.66 -6.78
CA THR A 38 34.05 41.57 -7.98
C THR A 38 34.79 40.77 -9.05
N VAL A 39 34.06 39.90 -9.73
CA VAL A 39 34.53 39.17 -10.91
C VAL A 39 33.70 39.59 -12.10
N THR A 40 34.36 39.76 -13.23
CA THR A 40 33.71 40.02 -14.52
C THR A 40 34.17 38.99 -15.54
N SER A 41 33.33 38.72 -16.53
CA SER A 41 33.77 38.00 -17.75
C SER A 41 34.88 38.79 -18.46
N PRO A 42 35.72 38.13 -19.29
CA PRO A 42 36.76 38.83 -20.03
C PRO A 42 36.17 39.90 -20.95
N ASN A 43 36.87 41.02 -21.09
CA ASN A 43 36.48 42.20 -21.87
C ASN A 43 35.23 42.97 -21.39
N TYR A 44 34.59 42.57 -20.28
CA TYR A 44 33.44 43.30 -19.72
C TYR A 44 33.78 44.80 -19.48
N PRO A 45 32.91 45.75 -19.86
CA PRO A 45 31.51 45.60 -20.30
C PRO A 45 31.33 45.37 -21.82
N GLY A 46 32.40 45.08 -22.56
CA GLY A 46 32.33 44.59 -23.95
C GLY A 46 32.15 43.08 -23.99
N ASN A 47 31.90 42.53 -25.19
CA ASN A 47 31.60 41.10 -25.32
C ASN A 47 32.80 40.21 -24.97
N TYR A 48 32.54 39.10 -24.28
CA TYR A 48 33.57 38.09 -24.00
C TYR A 48 34.06 37.43 -25.30
N PRO A 49 35.30 36.90 -25.37
CA PRO A 49 35.77 36.15 -26.52
C PRO A 49 35.33 34.67 -26.47
N ASN A 50 35.12 34.03 -27.63
CA ASN A 50 34.78 32.60 -27.70
C ASN A 50 35.87 31.67 -27.13
N SER A 51 37.10 32.17 -26.96
CA SER A 51 38.21 31.45 -26.33
C SER A 51 38.28 31.60 -24.80
N ALA A 52 37.34 32.31 -24.17
CA ALA A 52 37.34 32.59 -22.74
C ALA A 52 36.97 31.36 -21.89
N ASN A 53 37.91 30.43 -21.73
CA ASN A 53 37.76 29.33 -20.79
C ASN A 53 38.28 29.77 -19.42
N CYS A 54 37.38 30.19 -18.53
CA CYS A 54 37.73 30.77 -17.24
C CYS A 54 37.37 29.83 -16.10
N GLN A 55 38.21 29.78 -15.07
CA GLN A 55 37.97 28.99 -13.86
C GLN A 55 38.33 29.78 -12.61
N TRP A 56 37.42 29.88 -11.65
CA TRP A 56 37.64 30.57 -10.38
C TRP A 56 37.39 29.64 -9.20
N THR A 57 38.27 29.67 -8.20
CA THR A 57 38.03 29.04 -6.91
C THR A 57 37.98 30.12 -5.85
N ILE A 58 36.84 30.30 -5.19
CA ILE A 58 36.64 31.24 -4.10
C ILE A 58 36.75 30.48 -2.79
N THR A 59 37.57 30.97 -1.85
CA THR A 59 37.71 30.40 -0.50
C THR A 59 37.43 31.46 0.56
N VAL A 60 36.60 31.12 1.56
CA VAL A 60 36.32 31.93 2.74
C VAL A 60 36.80 31.21 4.01
N PRO A 61 36.92 31.90 5.17
CA PRO A 61 37.25 31.27 6.43
C PRO A 61 36.39 30.04 6.71
N GLU A 62 36.98 29.02 7.34
CA GLU A 62 36.24 27.86 7.82
C GLU A 62 35.11 28.28 8.77
N GLY A 63 33.90 27.76 8.53
CA GLY A 63 32.69 28.14 9.24
C GLY A 63 31.84 29.22 8.55
N SER A 64 32.39 29.95 7.59
CA SER A 64 31.64 30.85 6.72
C SER A 64 31.34 30.21 5.36
N LEU A 65 30.35 30.76 4.65
CA LEU A 65 29.87 30.33 3.34
C LEU A 65 30.22 31.37 2.28
N VAL A 66 30.41 30.92 1.03
CA VAL A 66 30.59 31.82 -0.13
C VAL A 66 29.23 32.29 -0.63
N LEU A 67 29.00 33.62 -0.63
CA LEU A 67 27.83 34.27 -1.24
C LEU A 67 28.24 34.97 -2.54
N LEU A 68 27.56 34.62 -3.64
CA LEU A 68 27.64 35.31 -4.92
C LEU A 68 26.43 36.22 -5.10
N THR A 69 26.63 37.41 -5.66
CA THR A 69 25.55 38.34 -6.03
C THR A 69 25.82 38.90 -7.41
N PHE A 70 24.88 38.73 -8.34
CA PHE A 70 25.01 39.14 -9.73
C PHE A 70 24.43 40.53 -9.96
N ASP A 71 25.21 41.40 -10.59
CA ASP A 71 24.77 42.76 -10.97
C ASP A 71 24.34 42.83 -12.45
N SER A 72 24.91 41.97 -13.30
CA SER A 72 24.56 41.84 -14.71
C SER A 72 24.91 40.45 -15.23
N PHE A 73 24.09 39.89 -16.12
CA PHE A 73 24.34 38.59 -16.73
C PHE A 73 23.77 38.55 -18.16
N GLN A 74 24.62 38.29 -19.14
CA GLN A 74 24.23 38.14 -20.54
C GLN A 74 25.23 37.22 -21.28
N THR A 75 24.85 35.97 -21.46
CA THR A 75 25.58 34.97 -22.26
C THR A 75 24.68 34.42 -23.36
N GLN A 76 25.26 33.70 -24.32
CA GLN A 76 24.47 32.98 -25.31
C GLN A 76 23.68 31.84 -24.63
N GLN A 77 22.35 31.89 -24.75
CA GLN A 77 21.43 30.93 -24.14
C GLN A 77 21.79 29.49 -24.54
N TYR A 78 21.74 28.58 -23.57
CA TYR A 78 21.98 27.13 -23.68
C TYR A 78 23.37 26.68 -24.16
N THR A 79 24.26 27.61 -24.50
CA THR A 79 25.53 27.30 -25.17
C THR A 79 26.73 27.83 -24.41
N ASP A 80 26.66 29.07 -23.94
CA ASP A 80 27.73 29.70 -23.16
C ASP A 80 27.32 29.71 -21.68
N THR A 81 27.82 28.72 -20.94
CA THR A 81 27.38 28.45 -19.56
C THR A 81 28.41 28.90 -18.53
N LEU A 82 27.92 29.51 -17.44
CA LEU A 82 28.65 29.67 -16.19
C LEU A 82 28.15 28.60 -15.21
N SER A 83 28.98 27.60 -14.94
CA SER A 83 28.70 26.52 -13.99
C SER A 83 29.30 26.82 -12.63
N ILE A 84 28.56 26.54 -11.56
CA ILE A 84 28.87 26.88 -10.18
C ILE A 84 28.79 25.61 -9.34
N TYR A 85 29.85 25.28 -8.62
CA TYR A 85 30.04 24.03 -7.88
C TYR A 85 30.25 24.30 -6.38
N ASN A 86 29.64 23.46 -5.55
CA ASN A 86 29.67 23.56 -4.08
C ASN A 86 30.95 22.94 -3.48
N GLY A 87 32.11 23.50 -3.80
CA GLY A 87 33.40 23.03 -3.32
C GLY A 87 34.56 23.67 -4.10
N GLY A 88 35.77 23.16 -3.90
CA GLY A 88 36.99 23.75 -4.48
C GLY A 88 37.32 23.37 -5.93
N SER A 89 36.55 22.48 -6.57
CA SER A 89 36.84 21.92 -7.90
C SER A 89 35.58 21.53 -8.68
N ASP A 90 35.73 21.19 -9.96
CA ASP A 90 34.69 20.66 -10.87
C ASP A 90 34.16 19.27 -10.49
N SER A 91 34.87 18.55 -9.61
CA SER A 91 34.40 17.29 -9.05
C SER A 91 33.38 17.46 -7.90
N ALA A 92 33.18 18.69 -7.41
CA ALA A 92 32.19 18.97 -6.37
C ALA A 92 30.77 18.95 -6.94
N PRO A 93 29.73 18.79 -6.10
CA PRO A 93 28.34 18.86 -6.56
C PRO A 93 28.05 20.19 -7.25
N GLU A 94 27.53 20.14 -8.47
CA GLU A 94 27.10 21.34 -9.20
C GLU A 94 25.89 21.94 -8.46
N LEU A 95 25.99 23.20 -8.05
CA LEU A 95 24.86 23.97 -7.52
C LEU A 95 23.94 24.38 -8.66
N GLN A 96 24.53 24.91 -9.73
CA GLN A 96 23.78 25.54 -10.80
C GLN A 96 24.64 25.73 -12.06
N SER A 97 24.02 25.67 -13.23
CA SER A 97 24.59 26.09 -14.50
C SER A 97 23.65 27.07 -15.19
N ILE A 98 24.16 28.27 -15.49
CA ILE A 98 23.37 29.39 -15.99
C ILE A 98 23.85 29.87 -17.35
N SER A 99 22.88 30.26 -18.19
CA SER A 99 23.12 30.88 -19.50
C SER A 99 21.95 31.80 -19.90
N GLY A 100 22.15 32.63 -20.92
CA GLY A 100 21.15 33.59 -21.39
C GLY A 100 21.31 34.97 -20.77
N ASP A 101 20.25 35.77 -20.76
CA ASP A 101 20.24 37.18 -20.33
C ASP A 101 19.48 37.43 -19.01
N THR A 102 19.02 36.36 -18.36
CA THR A 102 18.39 36.43 -17.05
C THR A 102 19.44 36.56 -15.94
N ILE A 103 19.32 37.60 -15.10
CA ILE A 103 20.16 37.78 -13.91
C ILE A 103 19.79 36.75 -12.83
N PRO A 104 20.73 35.88 -12.39
CA PRO A 104 20.48 34.95 -11.29
C PRO A 104 20.28 35.65 -9.95
N GLY A 105 19.53 35.04 -9.05
CA GLY A 105 19.48 35.46 -7.65
C GLY A 105 20.81 35.29 -6.91
N PRO A 106 20.90 35.71 -5.63
CA PRO A 106 22.08 35.46 -4.82
C PRO A 106 22.27 33.95 -4.60
N ILE A 107 23.48 33.46 -4.83
CA ILE A 107 23.81 32.02 -4.74
C ILE A 107 24.74 31.83 -3.55
N THR A 108 24.38 30.96 -2.61
CA THR A 108 25.24 30.60 -1.47
C THR A 108 25.57 29.13 -1.50
N GLY A 109 26.85 28.79 -1.32
CA GLY A 109 27.28 27.41 -1.13
C GLY A 109 27.00 26.92 0.29
N THR A 110 27.21 25.63 0.56
CA THR A 110 27.18 25.08 1.92
C THR A 110 28.56 24.78 2.47
N THR A 111 29.61 25.02 1.67
CA THR A 111 31.00 24.88 2.09
C THR A 111 31.70 26.24 2.12
N ASN A 112 32.90 26.29 2.69
CA ASN A 112 33.76 27.47 2.69
C ASN A 112 34.49 27.67 1.35
N GLN A 113 34.19 26.86 0.32
CA GLN A 113 34.75 26.97 -1.01
C GLN A 113 33.68 26.92 -2.09
N MET A 114 33.90 27.63 -3.20
CA MET A 114 33.04 27.58 -4.37
C MET A 114 33.88 27.64 -5.63
N PHE A 115 33.57 26.78 -6.58
CA PHE A 115 34.29 26.68 -7.84
C PHE A 115 33.37 27.06 -8.99
N LEU A 116 33.87 27.89 -9.90
CA LEU A 116 33.10 28.40 -11.03
C LEU A 116 33.86 28.16 -12.32
N THR A 117 33.15 27.71 -13.37
CA THR A 117 33.70 27.57 -14.72
C THR A 117 32.85 28.33 -15.72
N PHE A 118 33.47 29.14 -16.57
CA PHE A 118 32.82 29.77 -17.71
C PHE A 118 33.41 29.23 -18.99
N THR A 119 32.56 28.61 -19.83
CA THR A 119 32.98 27.95 -21.07
C THR A 119 32.08 28.38 -22.23
N PRO A 120 32.47 29.41 -23.01
CA PRO A 120 31.81 29.74 -24.26
C PRO A 120 31.98 28.59 -25.26
N ARG A 121 30.88 28.12 -25.85
CA ARG A 121 30.88 27.08 -26.89
C ARG A 121 30.19 27.53 -28.17
N GLY A 122 29.53 28.70 -28.15
CA GLY A 122 28.86 29.30 -29.30
C GLY A 122 29.79 30.01 -30.28
N SER A 123 29.23 30.40 -31.43
CA SER A 123 29.91 31.25 -32.42
C SER A 123 29.63 32.75 -32.22
N SER A 124 28.65 33.10 -31.39
CA SER A 124 28.28 34.46 -31.01
C SER A 124 28.62 34.74 -29.56
N THR A 125 29.03 35.97 -29.25
CA THR A 125 29.36 36.40 -27.89
C THR A 125 28.43 37.51 -27.44
N ALA A 126 28.24 37.63 -26.13
CA ALA A 126 27.41 38.65 -25.50
C ALA A 126 28.21 39.45 -24.46
N GLN A 127 27.57 40.42 -23.80
CA GLN A 127 28.23 41.33 -22.85
C GLN A 127 28.90 40.61 -21.67
N GLY A 128 28.46 39.40 -21.35
CA GLY A 128 28.97 38.56 -20.29
C GLY A 128 28.36 38.92 -18.94
N PHE A 129 29.13 38.78 -17.87
CA PHE A 129 28.59 38.87 -16.51
C PHE A 129 29.49 39.66 -15.57
N ARG A 130 28.87 40.17 -14.50
CA ARG A 130 29.53 40.81 -13.37
C ARG A 130 28.86 40.33 -12.09
N PHE A 131 29.63 39.72 -11.20
CA PHE A 131 29.17 39.30 -9.88
C PHE A 131 30.16 39.73 -8.79
N SER A 132 29.65 39.88 -7.58
CA SER A 132 30.44 40.06 -6.36
C SER A 132 30.45 38.79 -5.52
N TYR A 133 31.52 38.58 -4.77
CA TYR A 133 31.65 37.46 -3.82
C TYR A 133 32.04 37.97 -2.44
N THR A 134 31.39 37.44 -1.41
CA THR A 134 31.61 37.78 0.00
C THR A 134 31.54 36.55 0.89
N ALA A 135 32.03 36.67 2.12
CA ALA A 135 31.83 35.67 3.17
C ALA A 135 30.54 36.00 3.93
N THR A 136 29.67 35.00 4.12
CA THR A 136 28.45 35.10 4.92
C THR A 136 28.36 33.92 5.89
N ASP A 137 27.75 34.10 7.05
CA ASP A 137 27.47 33.00 7.97
C ASP A 137 26.05 32.43 7.79
N THR A 138 25.27 33.00 6.86
CA THR A 138 23.88 32.59 6.57
C THR A 138 23.65 32.38 5.06
N PRO A 139 22.94 31.30 4.65
CA PRO A 139 22.49 31.10 3.27
C PRO A 139 21.62 32.26 2.75
N ALA A 140 21.67 32.53 1.44
CA ALA A 140 20.81 33.53 0.77
C ALA A 140 19.30 33.27 0.98
N CYS A 141 18.91 32.02 1.12
CA CYS A 141 17.59 31.58 1.55
C CYS A 141 17.69 30.17 2.15
N GLY A 142 16.70 29.77 2.95
CA GLY A 142 16.75 28.51 3.68
C GLY A 142 17.22 28.65 5.13
N GLY A 143 17.57 27.52 5.75
CA GLY A 143 18.17 27.45 7.08
C GLY A 143 17.50 26.47 8.04
N LEU A 144 18.07 26.38 9.25
CA LEU A 144 17.50 25.61 10.36
C LEU A 144 16.50 26.47 11.13
N LEU A 145 15.28 25.96 11.29
CA LEU A 145 14.18 26.62 11.97
C LEU A 145 13.80 25.80 13.21
N SER A 146 13.67 26.45 14.37
CA SER A 146 13.38 25.78 15.64
C SER A 146 12.16 26.41 16.33
N ALA A 147 11.19 25.59 16.75
CA ALA A 147 10.00 26.03 17.49
C ALA A 147 10.19 25.83 19.02
N PRO A 148 9.60 26.71 19.85
CA PRO A 148 8.32 26.33 20.46
C PRO A 148 7.14 27.29 20.20
N LEU A 149 7.36 28.49 19.66
CA LEU A 149 6.29 29.47 19.39
C LEU A 149 5.85 29.56 17.92
N GLY A 150 6.47 28.75 17.05
CA GLY A 150 6.28 28.82 15.61
C GLY A 150 7.01 30.00 14.95
N GLY A 151 6.90 30.10 13.63
CA GLY A 151 7.52 31.18 12.86
C GLY A 151 6.92 31.30 11.46
N THR A 152 7.24 32.38 10.77
CA THR A 152 6.84 32.61 9.38
C THR A 152 8.07 32.55 8.47
N VAL A 153 7.91 31.90 7.33
CA VAL A 153 8.91 31.79 6.27
C VAL A 153 8.30 32.31 4.99
N THR A 154 9.12 33.02 4.22
CA THR A 154 8.75 33.49 2.89
C THR A 154 9.74 32.98 1.85
N SER A 155 9.31 32.90 0.60
CA SER A 155 10.21 32.81 -0.54
C SER A 155 11.16 34.01 -0.58
N PRO A 156 12.32 33.89 -1.26
CA PRO A 156 13.24 35.01 -1.42
C PRO A 156 12.53 36.19 -2.09
N ASN A 157 12.89 37.42 -1.69
CA ASN A 157 12.32 38.69 -2.18
C ASN A 157 10.84 38.97 -1.88
N TYR A 158 10.10 38.04 -1.26
CA TYR A 158 8.69 38.23 -0.94
C TYR A 158 8.45 39.58 -0.20
N PRO A 159 7.45 40.39 -0.60
CA PRO A 159 6.36 40.09 -1.53
C PRO A 159 6.66 40.30 -3.02
N ASP A 160 7.88 40.73 -3.37
CA ASP A 160 8.31 40.82 -4.76
C ASP A 160 8.62 39.43 -5.33
N ASN A 161 8.77 39.34 -6.65
CA ASN A 161 8.97 38.06 -7.30
C ASN A 161 10.26 37.37 -6.84
N TYR A 162 10.19 36.05 -6.64
CA TYR A 162 11.39 35.27 -6.33
C TYR A 162 12.40 35.32 -7.49
N PRO A 163 13.71 35.14 -7.23
CA PRO A 163 14.72 35.12 -8.28
C PRO A 163 14.61 33.88 -9.17
N ASN A 164 15.03 34.00 -10.43
CA ASN A 164 15.28 32.83 -11.27
C ASN A 164 16.39 31.97 -10.69
N TYR A 165 16.29 30.67 -10.96
CA TYR A 165 17.18 29.61 -10.51
C TYR A 165 17.40 29.57 -8.99
N ALA A 166 16.40 29.97 -8.20
CA ALA A 166 16.47 29.91 -6.75
C ALA A 166 16.51 28.46 -6.28
N THR A 167 17.36 28.14 -5.31
CA THR A 167 17.34 26.86 -4.60
C THR A 167 17.44 27.12 -3.09
N CYS A 168 16.33 26.90 -2.38
CA CYS A 168 16.22 27.15 -0.94
C CYS A 168 15.86 25.86 -0.21
N HIS A 169 16.43 25.66 0.98
CA HIS A 169 16.10 24.51 1.82
C HIS A 169 15.88 24.93 3.28
N TRP A 170 14.78 24.50 3.88
CA TRP A 170 14.49 24.75 5.29
C TRP A 170 14.32 23.43 6.03
N THR A 171 14.98 23.31 7.19
CA THR A 171 14.73 22.20 8.11
C THR A 171 14.07 22.73 9.36
N ILE A 172 12.82 22.35 9.58
CA ILE A 172 12.04 22.72 10.75
C ILE A 172 12.16 21.61 11.78
N THR A 173 12.50 21.96 13.01
CA THR A 173 12.51 21.04 14.16
C THR A 173 11.62 21.60 15.26
N VAL A 174 10.67 20.78 15.73
CA VAL A 174 9.83 21.05 16.90
C VAL A 174 10.27 20.15 18.07
N PRO A 175 9.87 20.46 19.33
CA PRO A 175 10.19 19.61 20.48
C PRO A 175 9.81 18.14 20.25
N GLU A 176 10.62 17.24 20.82
CA GLU A 176 10.38 15.80 20.75
C GLU A 176 8.98 15.44 21.27
N GLY A 177 8.29 14.53 20.57
CA GLY A 177 6.91 14.14 20.87
C GLY A 177 5.84 15.05 20.26
N ARG A 178 6.21 16.14 19.58
CA ARG A 178 5.30 16.98 18.80
C ARG A 178 5.51 16.84 17.30
N LEU A 179 4.52 17.26 16.53
CA LEU A 179 4.52 17.24 15.07
C LEU A 179 4.66 18.67 14.50
N VAL A 180 5.28 18.78 13.33
CA VAL A 180 5.38 20.05 12.58
C VAL A 180 4.09 20.27 11.79
N LEU A 181 3.35 21.34 12.09
CA LEU A 181 2.21 21.82 11.30
C LEU A 181 2.61 23.02 10.46
N LEU A 182 2.41 22.95 9.16
CA LEU A 182 2.57 24.04 8.20
C LEU A 182 1.23 24.59 7.75
N THR A 183 1.14 25.90 7.59
CA THR A 183 0.00 26.58 6.99
C THR A 183 0.48 27.64 6.00
N PHE A 184 -0.05 27.63 4.77
CA PHE A 184 0.27 28.62 3.75
C PHE A 184 -0.74 29.77 3.78
N ASP A 185 -0.24 31.01 3.86
CA ASP A 185 -1.07 32.22 3.79
C ASP A 185 -1.16 32.77 2.35
N SER A 186 -0.14 32.51 1.53
CA SER A 186 -0.10 32.86 0.11
C SER A 186 0.82 31.92 -0.65
N PHE A 187 0.47 31.57 -1.88
CA PHE A 187 1.25 30.69 -2.74
C PHE A 187 1.05 31.05 -4.22
N GLN A 188 2.13 31.42 -4.90
CA GLN A 188 2.15 31.70 -6.33
C GLN A 188 3.54 31.43 -6.91
N THR A 189 3.66 30.33 -7.63
CA THR A 189 4.86 29.87 -8.33
C THR A 189 4.51 29.59 -9.79
N GLU A 190 5.50 29.46 -10.68
CA GLU A 190 5.26 29.06 -12.06
C GLU A 190 4.70 27.63 -12.11
N SER A 191 3.50 27.47 -12.67
CA SER A 191 2.82 26.17 -12.78
C SER A 191 3.66 25.15 -13.57
N PHE A 192 3.79 23.96 -12.99
CA PHE A 192 4.48 22.79 -13.57
C PHE A 192 6.00 22.94 -13.78
N THR A 193 6.59 24.05 -13.36
CA THR A 193 8.02 24.34 -13.55
C THR A 193 8.73 24.60 -12.23
N ASP A 194 8.18 25.51 -11.42
CA ASP A 194 8.75 25.88 -10.13
C ASP A 194 8.04 25.14 -9.00
N TYR A 195 8.82 24.54 -8.08
CA TYR A 195 8.29 23.58 -7.14
C TYR A 195 8.72 23.82 -5.69
N VAL A 196 7.75 23.68 -4.78
CA VAL A 196 7.99 23.53 -3.33
C VAL A 196 7.75 22.07 -2.95
N HIS A 197 8.79 21.39 -2.49
CA HIS A 197 8.74 20.01 -2.00
C HIS A 197 8.76 20.00 -0.47
N ILE A 198 7.97 19.12 0.15
CA ILE A 198 7.90 18.96 1.60
C ILE A 198 8.11 17.50 1.96
N TYR A 199 9.01 17.24 2.90
CA TYR A 199 9.46 15.92 3.29
C TYR A 199 9.27 15.68 4.79
N ASN A 200 8.86 14.46 5.14
CA ASN A 200 8.57 14.00 6.50
C ASN A 200 9.83 13.59 7.26
N GLY A 201 10.69 14.56 7.56
CA GLY A 201 11.96 14.35 8.26
C GLY A 201 12.89 15.54 8.09
N GLY A 202 14.14 15.42 8.56
CA GLY A 202 15.10 16.53 8.58
C GLY A 202 15.89 16.77 7.28
N SER A 203 15.65 16.02 6.19
CA SER A 203 16.41 16.11 4.93
C SER A 203 15.59 15.72 3.71
N ASP A 204 16.13 15.95 2.51
CA ASP A 204 15.53 15.56 1.22
C ASP A 204 15.60 14.05 0.93
N SER A 205 16.29 13.28 1.77
CA SER A 205 16.27 11.82 1.75
C SER A 205 15.07 11.22 2.51
N ALA A 206 14.32 12.03 3.24
CA ALA A 206 13.12 11.59 3.95
C ALA A 206 11.94 11.34 2.98
N LEU A 207 10.84 10.80 3.50
CA LEU A 207 9.63 10.56 2.70
C LEU A 207 9.10 11.89 2.16
N LEU A 208 9.03 12.05 0.84
CA LEU A 208 8.35 13.18 0.21
C LEU A 208 6.86 13.10 0.56
N LEU A 209 6.36 14.07 1.33
CA LEU A 209 4.95 14.20 1.64
C LEU A 209 4.21 14.76 0.41
N GLN A 210 4.64 15.93 -0.05
CA GLN A 210 3.92 16.70 -1.07
C GLN A 210 4.85 17.57 -1.91
N ARG A 211 4.37 17.92 -3.11
CA ARG A 211 5.03 18.81 -4.07
C ARG A 211 4.00 19.81 -4.61
N PHE A 212 4.27 21.10 -4.50
CA PHE A 212 3.38 22.18 -4.92
C PHE A 212 3.97 23.00 -6.06
N THR A 213 3.09 23.53 -6.90
CA THR A 213 3.39 24.46 -8.00
C THR A 213 2.14 25.30 -8.34
N GLY A 214 2.27 26.36 -9.15
CA GLY A 214 1.15 27.21 -9.54
C GLY A 214 0.68 28.18 -8.46
N ASN A 215 -0.60 28.54 -8.47
CA ASN A 215 -1.20 29.60 -7.63
C ASN A 215 -2.27 29.11 -6.64
N THR A 216 -2.46 27.79 -6.54
CA THR A 216 -3.36 27.17 -5.57
C THR A 216 -2.68 27.17 -4.21
N ILE A 217 -3.35 27.72 -3.18
CA ILE A 217 -2.82 27.74 -1.81
C ILE A 217 -2.93 26.33 -1.21
N PRO A 218 -1.82 25.70 -0.79
CA PRO A 218 -1.87 24.40 -0.13
C PRO A 218 -2.64 24.43 1.19
N GLY A 219 -3.37 23.35 1.49
CA GLY A 219 -3.97 23.16 2.80
C GLY A 219 -2.95 23.01 3.94
N PRO A 220 -3.40 22.95 5.20
CA PRO A 220 -2.53 22.68 6.33
C PRO A 220 -1.88 21.30 6.22
N ILE A 221 -0.56 21.22 6.43
CA ILE A 221 0.22 19.97 6.26
C ILE A 221 0.86 19.62 7.59
N THR A 222 0.72 18.37 8.04
CA THR A 222 1.40 17.89 9.25
C THR A 222 2.25 16.67 8.93
N GLY A 223 3.50 16.69 9.39
CA GLY A 223 4.37 15.53 9.34
C GLY A 223 4.02 14.51 10.43
N THR A 224 4.61 13.32 10.39
CA THR A 224 4.52 12.33 11.47
C THR A 224 5.73 12.33 12.38
N THR A 225 6.73 13.17 12.09
CA THR A 225 7.94 13.33 12.92
C THR A 225 8.00 14.74 13.51
N ASN A 226 8.92 14.95 14.45
CA ASN A 226 9.22 16.27 14.99
C ASN A 226 10.11 17.12 14.06
N GLN A 227 10.40 16.63 12.85
CA GLN A 227 11.17 17.35 11.84
C GLN A 227 10.45 17.39 10.49
N MET A 228 10.65 18.47 9.75
CA MET A 228 10.14 18.61 8.40
C MET A 228 11.12 19.39 7.53
N PHE A 229 11.36 18.89 6.32
CA PHE A 229 12.30 19.48 5.39
C PHE A 229 11.54 20.03 4.19
N LEU A 230 11.80 21.28 3.83
CA LEU A 230 11.20 21.94 2.67
C LEU A 230 12.28 22.32 1.68
N ARG A 231 12.01 22.13 0.39
CA ARG A 231 12.89 22.54 -0.70
C ARG A 231 12.11 23.31 -1.76
N PHE A 232 12.51 24.56 -2.00
CA PHE A 232 12.01 25.36 -3.12
C PHE A 232 13.06 25.43 -4.22
N THR A 233 12.64 25.18 -5.45
CA THR A 233 13.48 25.27 -6.66
C THR A 233 12.73 26.03 -7.74
N SER A 234 13.40 26.98 -8.41
CA SER A 234 12.87 27.67 -9.59
C SER A 234 13.75 27.49 -10.83
N ASP A 235 13.19 27.78 -12.00
CA ASP A 235 13.88 27.71 -13.29
C ASP A 235 14.44 29.08 -13.76
N GLY A 236 14.85 29.17 -15.02
CA GLY A 236 15.47 30.36 -15.60
C GLY A 236 14.54 31.49 -16.05
N SER A 237 13.23 31.36 -15.87
CA SER A 237 12.24 32.33 -16.35
C SER A 237 10.97 32.39 -15.46
N PHE A 238 10.01 33.25 -15.83
CA PHE A 238 8.66 33.34 -15.26
C PHE A 238 8.54 33.26 -13.72
N THR A 239 9.09 34.25 -13.02
CA THR A 239 8.96 34.32 -11.57
C THR A 239 7.70 35.06 -11.11
N TYR A 240 7.24 34.75 -9.89
CA TYR A 240 6.04 35.28 -9.25
C TYR A 240 6.32 35.65 -7.78
N PRO A 241 5.40 36.29 -7.04
CA PRO A 241 5.61 36.66 -5.63
C PRO A 241 6.06 35.52 -4.71
N GLY A 242 5.81 34.26 -5.09
CA GLY A 242 6.23 33.08 -4.34
C GLY A 242 5.26 32.74 -3.23
N PHE A 243 5.77 32.42 -2.05
CA PHE A 243 4.96 31.87 -0.97
C PHE A 243 5.30 32.46 0.38
N ARG A 244 4.31 32.40 1.28
CA ARG A 244 4.45 32.73 2.69
C ARG A 244 3.74 31.64 3.49
N PHE A 245 4.47 30.95 4.35
CA PHE A 245 3.91 29.93 5.24
C PHE A 245 4.31 30.18 6.68
N SER A 246 3.48 29.69 7.60
CA SER A 246 3.80 29.61 9.02
C SER A 246 3.96 28.16 9.45
N TYR A 247 4.81 27.93 10.45
CA TYR A 247 5.02 26.62 11.04
C TYR A 247 4.82 26.68 12.55
N THR A 248 4.20 25.66 13.13
CA THR A 248 3.95 25.54 14.57
C THR A 248 4.15 24.10 15.04
N ALA A 249 4.27 23.91 16.36
CA ALA A 249 4.30 22.58 16.96
C ALA A 249 2.88 22.18 17.40
N THR A 250 2.41 21.03 16.94
CA THR A 250 1.08 20.48 17.28
C THR A 250 1.21 19.08 17.87
N ASP A 251 0.24 18.69 18.68
CA ASP A 251 0.14 17.31 19.19
C ASP A 251 -0.78 16.44 18.30
N THR A 252 -1.48 17.05 17.33
CA THR A 252 -2.44 16.39 16.43
C THR A 252 -2.20 16.75 14.96
N PRO A 253 -2.33 15.79 14.02
CA PRO A 253 -2.23 16.06 12.58
C PRO A 253 -3.37 16.94 12.07
N ALA A 254 -3.13 17.68 10.98
CA ALA A 254 -4.10 18.58 10.34
C ALA A 254 -5.39 17.89 9.88
N CYS A 255 -5.29 16.63 9.47
CA CYS A 255 -6.39 15.72 9.22
C CYS A 255 -5.90 14.28 9.39
N GLY A 256 -6.81 13.32 9.50
CA GLY A 256 -6.46 11.94 9.85
C GLY A 256 -6.44 11.67 11.36
N GLY A 257 -5.82 10.56 11.75
CA GLY A 257 -5.60 10.16 13.14
C GLY A 257 -6.23 8.82 13.51
N LEU A 258 -6.07 8.44 14.78
CA LEU A 258 -6.68 7.24 15.35
C LEU A 258 -8.03 7.60 15.96
N LEU A 259 -9.09 6.92 15.51
CA LEU A 259 -10.47 7.07 15.96
C LEU A 259 -10.92 5.80 16.68
N SER A 260 -11.78 5.93 17.70
CA SER A 260 -12.26 4.77 18.47
C SER A 260 -13.73 4.87 18.83
N ALA A 261 -14.43 3.73 18.82
CA ALA A 261 -15.80 3.61 19.32
C ALA A 261 -15.93 2.39 20.25
N PRO A 262 -16.71 2.42 21.35
CA PRO A 262 -17.60 3.49 21.82
C PRO A 262 -16.88 4.74 22.36
N PRO A 263 -17.53 5.93 22.38
CA PRO A 263 -18.95 6.14 22.06
C PRO A 263 -19.29 6.18 20.55
N GLY A 264 -18.29 6.25 19.67
CA GLY A 264 -18.48 6.58 18.26
C GLY A 264 -18.28 8.07 18.02
N GLY A 265 -18.34 8.48 16.76
CA GLY A 265 -18.09 9.87 16.39
C GLY A 265 -18.30 10.13 14.91
N THR A 266 -17.81 11.28 14.45
CA THR A 266 -17.86 11.70 13.04
C THR A 266 -16.44 11.85 12.49
N VAL A 267 -16.28 11.56 11.20
CA VAL A 267 -15.09 11.81 10.40
C VAL A 267 -15.49 12.67 9.21
N THR A 268 -14.69 13.69 8.90
CA THR A 268 -14.97 14.63 7.81
C THR A 268 -13.72 14.85 6.97
N SER A 269 -13.93 15.19 5.70
CA SER A 269 -12.87 15.82 4.91
C SER A 269 -12.37 17.11 5.60
N PRO A 270 -11.14 17.56 5.34
CA PRO A 270 -10.65 18.82 5.88
C PRO A 270 -11.57 19.97 5.45
N ASN A 271 -11.72 20.96 6.33
CA ASN A 271 -12.57 22.15 6.15
C ASN A 271 -14.09 21.92 6.04
N TYR A 272 -14.58 20.68 6.07
CA TYR A 272 -16.02 20.41 5.98
C TYR A 272 -16.82 21.26 6.98
N PRO A 273 -17.90 21.95 6.55
CA PRO A 273 -18.62 21.80 5.28
C PRO A 273 -18.10 22.63 4.10
N ASP A 274 -17.04 23.44 4.29
CA ASP A 274 -16.40 24.19 3.21
C ASP A 274 -15.55 23.26 2.33
N ASN A 275 -15.08 23.77 1.19
CA ASN A 275 -14.31 22.96 0.25
C ASN A 275 -13.01 22.44 0.86
N TYR A 276 -12.72 21.16 0.63
CA TYR A 276 -11.44 20.58 1.04
C TYR A 276 -10.27 21.26 0.31
N PRO A 277 -9.06 21.28 0.88
CA PRO A 277 -7.92 21.85 0.19
C PRO A 277 -7.44 20.92 -0.93
N ASN A 278 -6.92 21.52 -1.99
CA ASN A 278 -6.15 20.80 -3.01
C ASN A 278 -4.91 20.16 -2.36
N TYR A 279 -4.46 19.05 -2.91
CA TYR A 279 -3.36 18.24 -2.41
C TYR A 279 -3.57 17.70 -0.99
N ALA A 280 -4.80 17.52 -0.52
CA ALA A 280 -5.05 16.90 0.78
C ALA A 280 -4.59 15.44 0.77
N THR A 281 -4.03 14.97 1.88
CA THR A 281 -3.80 13.53 2.12
C THR A 281 -4.07 13.24 3.59
N CYS A 282 -5.18 12.55 3.86
CA CYS A 282 -5.65 12.30 5.21
C CYS A 282 -5.86 10.80 5.44
N HIS A 283 -5.40 10.32 6.59
CA HIS A 283 -5.43 8.90 6.95
C HIS A 283 -6.07 8.72 8.32
N TRP A 284 -7.24 8.08 8.38
CA TRP A 284 -7.93 7.76 9.64
C TRP A 284 -8.01 6.25 9.85
N THR A 285 -7.51 5.79 10.99
CA THR A 285 -7.70 4.40 11.43
C THR A 285 -8.79 4.38 12.49
N ILE A 286 -9.90 3.71 12.21
CA ILE A 286 -11.00 3.52 13.16
C ILE A 286 -10.82 2.16 13.83
N THR A 287 -10.82 2.10 15.16
CA THR A 287 -10.72 0.86 15.93
C THR A 287 -11.89 0.71 16.90
N VAL A 288 -12.46 -0.49 16.99
CA VAL A 288 -13.49 -0.87 17.97
C VAL A 288 -12.99 -2.05 18.84
N PRO A 289 -13.64 -2.32 20.00
CA PRO A 289 -13.31 -3.48 20.82
C PRO A 289 -13.30 -4.79 20.02
N GLU A 290 -12.47 -5.73 20.45
CA GLU A 290 -12.40 -7.08 19.86
C GLU A 290 -13.79 -7.76 19.88
N GLY A 291 -14.13 -8.45 18.79
CA GLY A 291 -15.47 -9.03 18.58
C GLY A 291 -16.56 -8.04 18.17
N ARG A 292 -16.21 -6.79 17.85
CA ARG A 292 -17.09 -5.80 17.23
C ARG A 292 -16.59 -5.43 15.85
N LEU A 293 -17.49 -4.90 15.04
CA LEU A 293 -17.22 -4.41 13.69
C LEU A 293 -17.36 -2.88 13.66
N VAL A 294 -16.65 -2.23 12.75
CA VAL A 294 -16.79 -0.80 12.47
C VAL A 294 -17.93 -0.62 11.48
N LEU A 295 -18.94 0.18 11.85
CA LEU A 295 -20.00 0.63 10.95
C LEU A 295 -19.77 2.10 10.61
N LEU A 296 -19.70 2.41 9.32
CA LEU A 296 -19.55 3.75 8.77
C LEU A 296 -20.79 4.13 7.95
N THR A 297 -21.38 5.28 8.26
CA THR A 297 -22.60 5.81 7.64
C THR A 297 -22.39 7.24 7.19
N PHE A 298 -22.84 7.60 5.99
CA PHE A 298 -22.70 8.96 5.44
C PHE A 298 -23.99 9.76 5.68
N ASP A 299 -23.86 10.94 6.28
CA ASP A 299 -25.01 11.74 6.72
C ASP A 299 -25.61 12.60 5.57
N ALA A 300 -24.83 12.89 4.53
CA ALA A 300 -25.19 13.71 3.37
C ALA A 300 -24.46 13.26 2.10
N SER A 301 -24.68 13.96 0.97
CA SER A 301 -23.93 13.71 -0.27
C SER A 301 -22.43 13.87 -0.05
N VAL A 302 -21.67 12.91 -0.59
CA VAL A 302 -20.23 13.02 -0.78
C VAL A 302 -20.03 13.80 -2.07
N GLN A 303 -19.28 14.89 -2.03
CA GLN A 303 -18.90 15.70 -3.18
C GLN A 303 -17.38 15.74 -3.28
N ILE A 304 -16.84 14.85 -4.09
CA ILE A 304 -15.40 14.74 -4.37
C ILE A 304 -15.22 14.91 -5.88
N GLU A 305 -14.15 15.56 -6.33
CA GLU A 305 -13.88 15.68 -7.77
C GLU A 305 -13.90 14.31 -8.45
N SER A 306 -14.50 14.22 -9.62
CA SER A 306 -14.58 12.94 -10.33
C SER A 306 -13.24 12.59 -10.96
N ARG A 307 -12.77 11.35 -10.76
CA ARG A 307 -11.57 10.74 -11.39
C ARG A 307 -10.20 11.24 -10.94
N ASN A 308 -10.11 12.38 -10.25
CA ASN A 308 -8.84 12.94 -9.78
C ASN A 308 -8.70 12.85 -8.25
N ASP A 309 -9.81 13.08 -7.54
CA ASP A 309 -9.87 13.00 -6.08
C ASP A 309 -10.57 11.73 -5.60
N PHE A 310 -10.12 11.20 -4.46
CA PHE A 310 -10.61 9.90 -3.97
C PHE A 310 -10.73 9.84 -2.46
N LEU A 311 -11.87 9.33 -1.98
CA LEU A 311 -11.99 8.71 -0.65
C LEU A 311 -11.90 7.19 -0.83
N ARG A 312 -10.87 6.59 -0.26
CA ARG A 312 -10.67 5.14 -0.21
C ARG A 312 -10.94 4.62 1.18
N ILE A 313 -11.64 3.50 1.27
CA ILE A 313 -11.99 2.85 2.53
C ILE A 313 -11.54 1.41 2.43
N PHE A 314 -10.83 0.94 3.44
CA PHE A 314 -10.28 -0.40 3.48
C PHE A 314 -10.82 -1.15 4.69
N ASP A 315 -11.17 -2.40 4.45
CA ASP A 315 -11.66 -3.32 5.46
C ASP A 315 -10.47 -3.97 6.20
N GLY A 316 -10.15 -3.48 7.40
CA GLY A 316 -8.95 -3.84 8.16
C GLY A 316 -7.81 -2.82 8.04
N ASP A 317 -6.60 -3.23 8.42
CA ASP A 317 -5.37 -2.42 8.37
C ASP A 317 -4.73 -2.43 6.96
N ILE A 318 -3.80 -1.51 6.70
CA ILE A 318 -3.06 -1.32 5.42
C ILE A 318 -2.47 -2.62 4.84
N ASP A 319 -2.13 -3.60 5.69
CA ASP A 319 -1.41 -4.80 5.27
C ASP A 319 -2.31 -6.04 4.99
N SER A 320 -3.62 -5.98 5.24
CA SER A 320 -4.51 -7.16 5.19
C SER A 320 -5.64 -7.12 4.14
N HIS A 321 -5.59 -6.20 3.19
CA HIS A 321 -6.75 -5.83 2.35
C HIS A 321 -7.37 -6.98 1.53
N LEU A 322 -8.52 -7.49 2.00
CA LEU A 322 -9.40 -8.39 1.23
C LEU A 322 -10.54 -7.63 0.52
N ARG A 323 -10.91 -6.42 0.98
CA ARG A 323 -11.91 -5.53 0.36
C ARG A 323 -11.57 -4.04 0.51
N SER A 324 -11.85 -3.25 -0.52
CA SER A 324 -11.72 -1.79 -0.52
C SER A 324 -12.81 -1.12 -1.34
N TRP A 325 -13.23 0.07 -0.91
CA TRP A 325 -14.11 0.96 -1.67
C TRP A 325 -13.33 2.19 -2.09
N SER A 326 -13.61 2.71 -3.28
CA SER A 326 -13.03 3.95 -3.80
C SER A 326 -14.15 4.83 -4.32
N PHE A 327 -14.18 6.05 -3.84
CA PHE A 327 -15.27 7.00 -4.05
C PHE A 327 -14.75 8.29 -4.66
N SER A 328 -15.43 8.76 -5.70
CA SER A 328 -15.18 10.03 -6.40
C SER A 328 -16.49 10.51 -7.02
N GLY A 329 -16.64 11.81 -7.29
CA GLY A 329 -17.88 12.38 -7.80
C GLY A 329 -18.92 12.69 -6.71
N GLU A 330 -20.14 13.02 -7.14
CA GLU A 330 -21.28 13.29 -6.27
C GLU A 330 -22.19 12.07 -6.12
N PHE A 331 -22.27 11.51 -4.91
CA PHE A 331 -23.14 10.37 -4.60
C PHE A 331 -23.31 10.21 -3.08
N ILE A 332 -24.22 9.34 -2.64
CA ILE A 332 -24.36 8.94 -1.23
C ILE A 332 -24.00 7.45 -1.14
N PRO A 333 -22.89 7.06 -0.48
CA PRO A 333 -22.56 5.66 -0.26
C PRO A 333 -23.60 4.97 0.62
N ASP A 334 -23.89 3.70 0.31
CA ASP A 334 -24.59 2.82 1.25
C ASP A 334 -23.73 2.60 2.51
N PRO A 335 -24.33 2.31 3.68
CA PRO A 335 -23.60 2.01 4.90
C PRO A 335 -22.55 0.90 4.72
N ILE A 336 -21.34 1.14 5.22
CA ILE A 336 -20.21 0.21 5.09
C ILE A 336 -19.91 -0.39 6.44
N ILE A 337 -19.84 -1.72 6.50
CA ILE A 337 -19.48 -2.46 7.70
C ILE A 337 -18.19 -3.24 7.44
N SER A 338 -17.24 -3.19 8.37
CA SER A 338 -16.01 -3.96 8.30
C SER A 338 -16.24 -5.44 8.62
N THR A 339 -15.27 -6.28 8.26
CA THR A 339 -15.16 -7.70 8.67
C THR A 339 -14.22 -7.89 9.86
N SER A 340 -13.52 -6.84 10.29
CA SER A 340 -12.65 -6.84 11.47
C SER A 340 -13.03 -5.73 12.45
N ASN A 341 -12.32 -5.65 13.58
CA ASN A 341 -12.47 -4.57 14.55
C ASN A 341 -11.74 -3.27 14.15
N GLN A 342 -11.24 -3.19 12.92
CA GLN A 342 -10.56 -2.02 12.37
C GLN A 342 -11.06 -1.67 10.96
N MET A 343 -11.01 -0.38 10.62
CA MET A 343 -11.30 0.14 9.29
C MET A 343 -10.39 1.33 9.01
N LEU A 344 -9.87 1.40 7.79
CA LEU A 344 -8.99 2.48 7.36
C LEU A 344 -9.66 3.38 6.32
N LEU A 345 -9.58 4.69 6.51
CA LEU A 345 -10.03 5.69 5.54
C LEU A 345 -8.82 6.49 5.04
N LEU A 346 -8.69 6.64 3.74
CA LEU A 346 -7.68 7.43 3.06
C LEU A 346 -8.35 8.41 2.10
N PHE A 347 -8.21 9.70 2.36
CA PHE A 347 -8.68 10.75 1.45
C PHE A 347 -7.48 11.43 0.77
N THR A 348 -7.54 11.57 -0.55
CA THR A 348 -6.53 12.23 -1.37
C THR A 348 -7.17 13.18 -2.38
N SER A 349 -6.63 14.40 -2.52
CA SER A 349 -7.01 15.33 -3.60
C SER A 349 -5.82 15.79 -4.45
N ASP A 350 -6.11 16.29 -5.64
CA ASP A 350 -5.16 16.74 -6.67
C ASP A 350 -4.87 18.26 -6.61
N ASP A 351 -4.31 18.83 -7.69
CA ASP A 351 -3.91 20.24 -7.74
C ASP A 351 -5.02 21.24 -8.07
N SER A 352 -6.24 20.76 -8.37
CA SER A 352 -7.34 21.56 -8.90
C SER A 352 -8.70 21.17 -8.29
N GLU A 353 -9.78 21.76 -8.82
CA GLU A 353 -11.20 21.52 -8.49
C GLU A 353 -11.58 20.85 -7.14
N ALA A 354 -11.58 21.62 -6.05
CA ALA A 354 -12.13 21.14 -4.77
C ALA A 354 -13.62 21.43 -4.54
N TYR A 355 -14.27 20.53 -3.80
CA TYR A 355 -15.69 20.57 -3.41
C TYR A 355 -15.85 20.38 -1.90
N SER A 356 -17.08 20.34 -1.38
CA SER A 356 -17.36 20.24 0.07
C SER A 356 -16.85 18.96 0.73
N GLY A 357 -16.60 17.88 -0.03
CA GLY A 357 -16.04 16.63 0.46
C GLY A 357 -17.07 15.72 1.11
N PHE A 358 -16.81 15.26 2.34
CA PHE A 358 -17.66 14.28 3.01
C PHE A 358 -17.75 14.47 4.52
N GLN A 359 -18.87 14.00 5.08
CA GLN A 359 -19.04 13.71 6.49
C GLN A 359 -19.62 12.30 6.65
N ALA A 360 -19.01 11.52 7.53
CA ALA A 360 -19.50 10.20 7.91
C ALA A 360 -19.49 10.04 9.43
N SER A 361 -20.43 9.27 9.94
CA SER A 361 -20.52 8.82 11.32
C SER A 361 -19.99 7.38 11.44
N TYR A 362 -19.22 7.10 12.50
CA TYR A 362 -18.69 5.77 12.78
C TYR A 362 -19.12 5.27 14.16
N THR A 363 -19.49 3.99 14.25
CA THR A 363 -19.95 3.33 15.48
C THR A 363 -19.46 1.89 15.56
N ALA A 364 -19.60 1.28 16.75
CA ALA A 364 -19.31 -0.14 16.97
C ALA A 364 -20.58 -0.99 16.74
N ALA A 365 -20.54 -1.88 15.75
CA ALA A 365 -21.61 -2.81 15.42
C ALA A 365 -21.38 -4.22 16.01
N VAL A 366 -22.46 -4.99 16.16
CA VAL A 366 -22.42 -6.40 16.55
C VAL A 366 -22.02 -7.23 15.33
N ASP A 367 -21.10 -8.19 15.50
CA ASP A 367 -20.87 -9.24 14.51
C ASP A 367 -21.93 -10.34 14.67
N ARG A 368 -23.03 -10.22 13.92
CA ARG A 368 -24.17 -11.16 13.95
C ARG A 368 -23.88 -12.48 13.25
N CYS A 369 -22.86 -12.51 12.41
CA CYS A 369 -22.38 -13.73 11.79
C CYS A 369 -21.53 -14.55 12.76
N ALA A 370 -20.76 -13.90 13.65
CA ALA A 370 -19.96 -14.58 14.67
C ALA A 370 -20.71 -14.88 15.98
N ASP A 371 -21.78 -14.15 16.30
CA ASP A 371 -22.53 -14.34 17.55
C ASP A 371 -23.50 -15.54 17.54
N GLY A 372 -23.61 -16.24 16.40
CA GLY A 372 -24.48 -17.41 16.21
C GLY A 372 -25.97 -17.08 16.12
N SER A 373 -26.35 -15.80 15.95
CA SER A 373 -27.74 -15.36 15.80
C SER A 373 -28.28 -15.47 14.37
N HIS A 374 -27.42 -15.76 13.39
CA HIS A 374 -27.82 -15.90 11.99
C HIS A 374 -28.49 -17.24 11.68
N ASN A 375 -29.40 -17.26 10.71
CA ASN A 375 -30.15 -18.45 10.27
C ASN A 375 -29.82 -18.85 8.82
N CYS A 376 -28.60 -18.58 8.36
CA CYS A 376 -28.17 -18.89 7.00
C CYS A 376 -28.16 -20.39 6.74
N GLY A 377 -28.59 -20.79 5.53
CA GLY A 377 -28.58 -22.17 5.11
C GLY A 377 -27.16 -22.73 4.95
N PRO A 378 -27.00 -24.07 4.82
CA PRO A 378 -25.69 -24.73 4.68
C PRO A 378 -24.86 -24.30 3.44
N GLN A 379 -25.48 -23.53 2.56
CA GLN A 379 -25.01 -23.15 1.23
C GLN A 379 -24.93 -21.63 1.04
N GLU A 380 -25.12 -20.88 2.13
CA GLU A 380 -25.16 -19.42 2.17
C GLU A 380 -24.05 -18.91 3.09
N THR A 381 -23.41 -17.82 2.67
CA THR A 381 -22.44 -17.11 3.51
C THR A 381 -23.17 -16.00 4.24
N CYS A 382 -22.97 -15.92 5.56
CA CYS A 382 -23.47 -14.80 6.36
C CYS A 382 -22.60 -13.57 6.10
N TYR A 383 -23.22 -12.45 5.76
CA TYR A 383 -22.57 -11.14 5.69
C TYR A 383 -23.27 -10.18 6.64
N ASN A 384 -22.51 -9.51 7.50
CA ASN A 384 -23.06 -8.46 8.35
C ASN A 384 -23.54 -7.29 7.48
N THR A 385 -24.64 -6.64 7.88
CA THR A 385 -25.15 -5.39 7.31
C THR A 385 -25.27 -4.35 8.43
N ALA A 386 -25.54 -3.09 8.09
CA ALA A 386 -25.62 -2.01 9.07
C ALA A 386 -26.59 -2.30 10.23
N ASP A 387 -27.73 -2.91 9.93
CA ASP A 387 -28.78 -3.17 10.93
C ASP A 387 -28.89 -4.66 11.32
N SER A 388 -28.38 -5.58 10.50
CA SER A 388 -28.63 -7.02 10.61
C SER A 388 -27.50 -7.86 9.97
N PHE A 389 -27.85 -9.01 9.42
CA PHE A 389 -27.05 -9.80 8.50
C PHE A 389 -27.90 -10.13 7.27
N THR A 390 -27.24 -10.46 6.16
CA THR A 390 -27.84 -11.10 5.01
C THR A 390 -27.19 -12.45 4.78
N CYS A 391 -27.99 -13.41 4.33
CA CYS A 391 -27.50 -14.71 3.90
C CYS A 391 -27.48 -14.67 2.38
N THR A 392 -26.30 -14.53 1.80
CA THR A 392 -26.13 -14.47 0.36
C THR A 392 -25.40 -15.71 -0.10
N VAL A 393 -25.82 -16.24 -1.26
CA VAL A 393 -24.99 -17.20 -1.97
C VAL A 393 -23.70 -16.48 -2.35
N CYS A 394 -22.56 -17.11 -2.08
CA CYS A 394 -21.22 -16.56 -2.25
C CYS A 394 -21.00 -15.77 -3.55
N GLN A 395 -20.34 -14.61 -3.47
CA GLN A 395 -20.12 -13.71 -4.62
C GLN A 395 -18.63 -13.36 -4.78
N ASP A 396 -17.74 -14.27 -4.44
CA ASP A 396 -16.30 -14.01 -4.50
C ASP A 396 -15.84 -13.98 -5.97
N PRO A 397 -14.98 -13.03 -6.36
CA PRO A 397 -14.36 -13.05 -7.68
C PRO A 397 -13.57 -14.34 -7.89
N LEU A 398 -13.88 -15.08 -8.95
CA LEU A 398 -13.30 -16.41 -9.17
C LEU A 398 -11.93 -16.37 -9.85
N GLY A 399 -11.50 -15.21 -10.34
CA GLY A 399 -10.08 -14.96 -10.60
C GLY A 399 -9.73 -14.47 -12.01
N MET A 400 -10.67 -13.89 -12.75
CA MET A 400 -10.35 -13.21 -13.99
C MET A 400 -9.49 -11.98 -13.71
N GLN A 401 -9.89 -11.11 -12.77
CA GLN A 401 -9.17 -9.90 -12.41
C GLN A 401 -7.85 -10.20 -11.69
N SER A 402 -7.87 -11.11 -10.73
CA SER A 402 -6.70 -11.42 -9.88
C SER A 402 -5.62 -12.22 -10.61
N GLY A 403 -5.94 -12.84 -11.74
CA GLY A 403 -5.02 -13.74 -12.44
C GLY A 403 -5.04 -15.19 -11.91
N ALA A 404 -5.86 -15.51 -10.90
CA ALA A 404 -5.97 -16.87 -10.39
C ALA A 404 -6.51 -17.85 -11.44
N ILE A 405 -7.36 -17.37 -12.36
CA ILE A 405 -7.70 -18.10 -13.59
C ILE A 405 -6.56 -17.88 -14.59
N PRO A 406 -5.81 -18.90 -15.02
CA PRO A 406 -4.67 -18.74 -15.91
C PRO A 406 -5.10 -18.42 -17.35
N ASP A 407 -4.22 -17.80 -18.14
CA ASP A 407 -4.52 -17.39 -19.51
C ASP A 407 -5.00 -18.54 -20.41
N GLY A 408 -4.43 -19.74 -20.23
CA GLY A 408 -4.83 -20.94 -20.97
C GLY A 408 -6.26 -21.43 -20.69
N SER A 409 -6.87 -20.96 -19.60
CA SER A 409 -8.26 -21.24 -19.25
C SER A 409 -9.26 -20.28 -19.88
N ILE A 410 -8.79 -19.24 -20.58
CA ILE A 410 -9.65 -18.23 -21.21
C ILE A 410 -9.60 -18.44 -22.73
N THR A 411 -10.74 -18.78 -23.32
CA THR A 411 -10.85 -19.09 -24.75
C THR A 411 -12.03 -18.35 -25.35
N ALA A 412 -12.09 -18.23 -26.68
CA ALA A 412 -13.22 -17.60 -27.35
C ALA A 412 -13.52 -18.28 -28.69
N SER A 413 -14.71 -18.03 -29.22
CA SER A 413 -15.12 -18.44 -30.57
C SER A 413 -14.21 -17.86 -31.65
N SER A 414 -13.87 -16.58 -31.53
CA SER A 414 -12.96 -15.85 -32.40
C SER A 414 -12.30 -14.69 -31.65
N SER A 415 -11.20 -14.18 -32.19
CA SER A 415 -10.56 -12.96 -31.67
C SER A 415 -9.87 -12.19 -32.78
N PHE A 416 -9.94 -10.86 -32.74
CA PHE A 416 -9.26 -9.99 -33.70
C PHE A 416 -7.74 -10.24 -33.70
N SER A 417 -7.08 -10.09 -34.85
CA SER A 417 -5.65 -10.34 -34.98
C SER A 417 -4.83 -9.30 -34.24
N GLY A 418 -4.08 -9.73 -33.22
CA GLY A 418 -3.21 -8.87 -32.41
C GLY A 418 -3.23 -9.22 -30.93
N GLN A 419 -2.25 -8.76 -30.18
CA GLN A 419 -2.10 -9.09 -28.74
C GLN A 419 -3.15 -8.41 -27.85
N LYS A 420 -3.80 -7.34 -28.33
CA LYS A 420 -4.71 -6.53 -27.50
C LYS A 420 -6.10 -7.16 -27.32
N TYR A 421 -6.59 -7.91 -28.31
CA TYR A 421 -7.98 -8.39 -28.36
C TYR A 421 -8.14 -9.90 -28.14
N GLN A 422 -7.11 -10.55 -27.58
CA GLN A 422 -7.12 -11.98 -27.32
C GLN A 422 -8.06 -12.34 -26.16
N PRO A 423 -8.50 -13.60 -26.07
CA PRO A 423 -9.35 -14.04 -24.96
C PRO A 423 -8.71 -13.78 -23.58
N SER A 424 -7.41 -14.01 -23.44
CA SER A 424 -6.66 -13.82 -22.18
C SER A 424 -6.64 -12.36 -21.69
N THR A 425 -6.91 -11.38 -22.56
CA THR A 425 -6.99 -9.97 -22.16
C THR A 425 -8.37 -9.57 -21.66
N ALA A 426 -9.37 -10.46 -21.68
CA ALA A 426 -10.75 -10.20 -21.23
C ALA A 426 -10.92 -10.04 -19.72
N ARG A 427 -9.85 -9.75 -18.98
CA ARG A 427 -9.87 -9.65 -17.51
C ARG A 427 -10.45 -8.30 -17.09
N LEU A 428 -11.32 -8.30 -16.08
CA LEU A 428 -11.87 -7.08 -15.48
C LEU A 428 -10.75 -6.11 -15.08
N ASP A 429 -10.96 -4.80 -15.32
CA ASP A 429 -10.00 -3.71 -15.11
C ASP A 429 -8.64 -3.87 -15.84
N GLY A 430 -8.51 -4.84 -16.75
CA GLY A 430 -7.34 -5.01 -17.60
C GLY A 430 -7.15 -3.85 -18.57
N ALA A 431 -5.90 -3.63 -19.03
CA ALA A 431 -5.55 -2.57 -19.98
C ALA A 431 -6.17 -2.76 -21.39
N TYR A 432 -6.54 -3.99 -21.73
CA TYR A 432 -7.20 -4.36 -22.98
C TYR A 432 -8.43 -5.24 -22.71
N GLY A 433 -9.01 -5.88 -23.72
CA GLY A 433 -10.17 -6.75 -23.55
C GLY A 433 -10.37 -7.65 -24.76
N TRP A 434 -11.17 -8.70 -24.63
CA TRP A 434 -11.47 -9.56 -25.76
C TRP A 434 -12.32 -8.83 -26.79
N GLY A 435 -12.01 -9.01 -28.08
CA GLY A 435 -12.78 -8.49 -29.19
C GLY A 435 -12.88 -9.52 -30.31
N THR A 436 -14.08 -9.71 -30.84
CA THR A 436 -14.34 -10.70 -31.91
C THR A 436 -13.83 -10.26 -33.27
N SER A 437 -13.63 -11.22 -34.18
CA SER A 437 -13.25 -10.91 -35.57
C SER A 437 -14.43 -10.39 -36.40
N ASN A 438 -15.65 -10.88 -36.13
CA ASN A 438 -16.81 -10.68 -37.01
C ASN A 438 -17.99 -9.95 -36.35
N SER A 439 -17.98 -9.76 -35.02
CA SER A 439 -19.09 -9.15 -34.25
C SER A 439 -20.46 -9.71 -34.67
N ALA A 440 -20.64 -11.02 -34.52
CA ALA A 440 -21.88 -11.71 -34.85
C ALA A 440 -22.52 -12.30 -33.58
N VAL A 441 -23.86 -12.38 -33.56
CA VAL A 441 -24.55 -13.20 -32.55
C VAL A 441 -24.06 -14.65 -32.69
N GLU A 442 -23.95 -15.38 -31.57
CA GLU A 442 -23.33 -16.72 -31.42
C GLU A 442 -21.81 -16.73 -31.14
N GLU A 443 -21.14 -15.58 -31.22
CA GLU A 443 -19.78 -15.45 -30.67
C GLU A 443 -19.81 -15.61 -29.13
N TRP A 444 -18.76 -16.19 -28.56
CA TRP A 444 -18.65 -16.45 -27.14
C TRP A 444 -17.24 -16.24 -26.60
N LEU A 445 -17.18 -15.76 -25.34
CA LEU A 445 -16.00 -15.82 -24.48
C LEU A 445 -16.24 -16.91 -23.44
N GLN A 446 -15.29 -17.82 -23.29
CA GLN A 446 -15.35 -18.97 -22.38
C GLN A 446 -14.25 -18.90 -21.33
N VAL A 447 -14.61 -19.28 -20.11
CA VAL A 447 -13.70 -19.40 -18.98
C VAL A 447 -13.81 -20.80 -18.39
N ASP A 448 -12.69 -21.53 -18.28
CA ASP A 448 -12.55 -22.76 -17.48
C ASP A 448 -12.12 -22.40 -16.07
N LEU A 449 -12.99 -22.64 -15.10
CA LEU A 449 -12.77 -22.38 -13.67
C LEU A 449 -11.82 -23.40 -13.01
N GLY A 450 -11.35 -24.41 -13.76
CA GLY A 450 -10.43 -25.45 -13.33
C GLY A 450 -11.12 -26.62 -12.62
N GLU A 451 -12.07 -26.30 -11.75
CA GLU A 451 -12.90 -27.23 -10.99
C GLU A 451 -14.38 -26.82 -11.06
N ILE A 452 -15.28 -27.70 -10.62
CA ILE A 452 -16.70 -27.34 -10.54
C ILE A 452 -16.87 -26.37 -9.38
N LYS A 453 -17.35 -25.16 -9.70
CA LYS A 453 -17.63 -24.10 -8.73
C LYS A 453 -19.11 -23.74 -8.80
N LYS A 454 -19.58 -23.08 -7.74
CA LYS A 454 -20.91 -22.48 -7.70
C LYS A 454 -20.82 -21.07 -8.26
N VAL A 455 -21.41 -20.84 -9.44
CA VAL A 455 -21.46 -19.54 -10.10
C VAL A 455 -22.74 -18.82 -9.70
N THR A 456 -22.60 -17.59 -9.23
CA THR A 456 -23.68 -16.78 -8.65
C THR A 456 -23.88 -15.44 -9.33
N GLY A 457 -22.92 -15.04 -10.18
CA GLY A 457 -23.02 -13.78 -10.90
C GLY A 457 -21.87 -13.57 -11.88
N THR A 458 -21.93 -12.43 -12.54
CA THR A 458 -20.90 -11.98 -13.49
C THR A 458 -20.73 -10.47 -13.38
N ILE A 459 -19.52 -9.99 -13.68
CA ILE A 459 -19.24 -8.57 -13.88
C ILE A 459 -18.78 -8.39 -15.31
N THR A 460 -19.32 -7.41 -16.04
CA THR A 460 -18.86 -7.05 -17.39
C THR A 460 -18.39 -5.61 -17.44
N GLN A 461 -17.39 -5.34 -18.28
CA GLN A 461 -16.85 -4.01 -18.51
C GLN A 461 -16.52 -3.84 -19.99
N GLY A 462 -16.63 -2.62 -20.52
CA GLY A 462 -16.21 -2.35 -21.89
C GLY A 462 -14.69 -2.31 -22.06
N VAL A 463 -14.20 -1.90 -23.23
CA VAL A 463 -12.77 -1.83 -23.55
C VAL A 463 -12.37 -0.41 -23.96
N VAL A 464 -11.19 0.01 -23.51
CA VAL A 464 -10.58 1.31 -23.89
C VAL A 464 -10.59 1.47 -25.41
N GLY A 465 -11.11 2.60 -25.88
CA GLY A 465 -11.44 2.83 -27.29
C GLY A 465 -12.94 2.97 -27.56
N GLY A 466 -13.78 2.90 -26.53
CA GLY A 466 -15.22 3.22 -26.64
C GLY A 466 -16.06 2.10 -27.24
N VAL A 467 -15.69 0.83 -26.98
CA VAL A 467 -16.41 -0.36 -27.45
C VAL A 467 -16.86 -1.21 -26.24
N TRP A 468 -18.06 -1.78 -26.30
CA TRP A 468 -18.59 -2.57 -25.19
C TRP A 468 -19.78 -3.44 -25.59
N VAL A 469 -20.04 -4.50 -24.83
CA VAL A 469 -21.25 -5.32 -24.93
C VAL A 469 -22.39 -4.66 -24.13
N LYS A 470 -23.55 -4.49 -24.75
CA LYS A 470 -24.76 -3.87 -24.16
C LYS A 470 -25.74 -4.88 -23.59
N SER A 471 -25.74 -6.11 -24.09
CA SER A 471 -26.50 -7.22 -23.52
C SER A 471 -25.88 -8.57 -23.90
N TYR A 472 -26.07 -9.59 -23.06
CA TYR A 472 -25.52 -10.92 -23.26
C TYR A 472 -26.41 -12.03 -22.66
N LYS A 473 -26.24 -13.26 -23.13
CA LYS A 473 -26.74 -14.48 -22.47
C LYS A 473 -25.57 -15.21 -21.80
N LEU A 474 -25.87 -16.09 -20.86
CA LEU A 474 -24.90 -16.95 -20.19
C LEU A 474 -25.15 -18.41 -20.54
N GLN A 475 -24.10 -19.16 -20.84
CA GLN A 475 -24.13 -20.62 -20.86
C GLN A 475 -23.16 -21.19 -19.83
N HIS A 476 -23.48 -22.36 -19.31
CA HIS A 476 -22.66 -23.06 -18.33
C HIS A 476 -22.58 -24.56 -18.63
N SER A 477 -21.52 -25.20 -18.16
CA SER A 477 -21.27 -26.63 -18.32
C SER A 477 -20.35 -27.15 -17.21
N THR A 478 -20.51 -28.42 -16.83
CA THR A 478 -19.62 -29.13 -15.90
C THR A 478 -18.57 -29.97 -16.62
N ASP A 479 -18.79 -30.32 -17.90
CA ASP A 479 -17.96 -31.24 -18.68
C ASP A 479 -17.28 -30.57 -19.90
N GLY A 480 -17.69 -29.35 -20.27
CA GLY A 480 -17.20 -28.60 -21.43
C GLY A 480 -17.78 -29.08 -22.77
N ALA A 481 -18.59 -30.13 -22.78
CA ALA A 481 -19.19 -30.74 -23.97
C ALA A 481 -20.69 -30.45 -24.05
N SER A 482 -21.39 -30.58 -22.92
CA SER A 482 -22.83 -30.38 -22.78
C SER A 482 -23.09 -29.00 -22.20
N TRP A 483 -23.82 -28.14 -22.93
CA TRP A 483 -24.02 -26.74 -22.54
C TRP A 483 -25.47 -26.44 -22.24
N THR A 484 -25.70 -25.71 -21.15
CA THR A 484 -27.03 -25.22 -20.74
C THR A 484 -27.06 -23.70 -20.74
N THR A 485 -28.02 -23.10 -21.46
CA THR A 485 -28.28 -21.65 -21.40
C THR A 485 -28.97 -21.32 -20.08
N TYR A 486 -28.47 -20.31 -19.38
CA TYR A 486 -29.04 -19.89 -18.10
C TYR A 486 -30.48 -19.35 -18.28
N ALA A 487 -31.36 -19.79 -17.40
CA ALA A 487 -32.75 -19.38 -17.34
C ALA A 487 -33.04 -18.70 -15.99
N ASN A 488 -33.96 -17.73 -15.99
CA ASN A 488 -34.42 -17.07 -14.77
C ASN A 488 -35.22 -18.03 -13.87
N SER A 489 -35.67 -17.54 -12.71
CA SER A 489 -36.51 -18.32 -11.78
C SER A 489 -37.83 -18.84 -12.37
N GLU A 490 -38.25 -18.31 -13.51
CA GLU A 490 -39.46 -18.72 -14.25
C GLU A 490 -39.17 -19.72 -15.38
N GLY A 491 -37.91 -20.13 -15.56
CA GLY A 491 -37.49 -21.08 -16.60
C GLY A 491 -37.34 -20.47 -17.99
N THR A 492 -37.34 -19.15 -18.12
CA THR A 492 -37.13 -18.43 -19.39
C THR A 492 -35.66 -18.05 -19.56
N GLU A 493 -35.08 -18.27 -20.75
CA GLU A 493 -33.71 -17.85 -21.04
C GLU A 493 -33.48 -16.36 -20.70
N LYS A 494 -32.48 -16.09 -19.87
CA LYS A 494 -32.21 -14.73 -19.38
C LYS A 494 -31.29 -13.99 -20.36
N VAL A 495 -31.69 -12.77 -20.72
CA VAL A 495 -30.80 -11.78 -21.36
C VAL A 495 -30.41 -10.77 -20.29
N PHE A 496 -29.11 -10.65 -20.03
CA PHE A 496 -28.53 -9.71 -19.09
C PHE A 496 -28.27 -8.36 -19.76
N ILE A 497 -28.45 -7.28 -18.99
CA ILE A 497 -28.07 -5.94 -19.41
C ILE A 497 -26.57 -5.79 -19.13
N GLY A 498 -25.81 -5.45 -20.17
CA GLY A 498 -24.37 -5.20 -20.08
C GLY A 498 -24.07 -3.72 -19.81
N ASN A 499 -23.05 -3.19 -20.48
CA ASN A 499 -22.51 -1.87 -20.22
C ASN A 499 -23.18 -0.74 -21.03
N THR A 500 -23.16 0.46 -20.47
CA THR A 500 -23.59 1.72 -21.12
C THR A 500 -22.42 2.60 -21.53
N ASP A 501 -21.23 2.34 -21.00
CA ASP A 501 -19.95 2.98 -21.35
C ASP A 501 -18.81 1.94 -21.36
N TYR A 502 -17.57 2.40 -21.56
CA TYR A 502 -16.42 1.49 -21.65
C TYR A 502 -15.68 1.22 -20.32
N TYR A 503 -15.94 1.98 -19.26
CA TYR A 503 -15.11 1.99 -18.05
C TYR A 503 -15.86 1.57 -16.78
N THR A 504 -17.17 1.78 -16.68
CA THR A 504 -17.98 1.42 -15.52
C THR A 504 -18.28 -0.10 -15.54
N PRO A 505 -17.83 -0.88 -14.55
CA PRO A 505 -18.21 -2.28 -14.41
C PRO A 505 -19.72 -2.43 -14.12
N VAL A 506 -20.34 -3.46 -14.68
CA VAL A 506 -21.75 -3.80 -14.44
C VAL A 506 -21.85 -5.21 -13.88
N THR A 507 -22.41 -5.33 -12.68
CA THR A 507 -22.63 -6.61 -12.00
C THR A 507 -24.04 -7.13 -12.27
N ASN A 508 -24.13 -8.37 -12.72
CA ASN A 508 -25.38 -9.12 -12.86
C ASN A 508 -25.34 -10.38 -12.01
N LEU A 509 -26.23 -10.46 -11.01
CA LEU A 509 -26.41 -11.65 -10.19
C LEU A 509 -27.39 -12.63 -10.84
N LEU A 510 -27.19 -13.91 -10.59
CA LEU A 510 -28.08 -14.97 -11.03
C LEU A 510 -29.20 -15.15 -10.00
N ASP A 511 -30.45 -15.18 -10.46
CA ASP A 511 -31.63 -15.52 -9.63
C ASP A 511 -31.46 -16.88 -8.94
N ASN A 512 -30.84 -17.85 -9.63
CA ASN A 512 -30.45 -19.14 -9.08
C ASN A 512 -28.97 -19.40 -9.38
N ALA A 513 -28.20 -19.78 -8.37
CA ALA A 513 -26.81 -20.20 -8.57
C ALA A 513 -26.75 -21.47 -9.44
N VAL A 514 -25.69 -21.60 -10.22
CA VAL A 514 -25.46 -22.77 -11.09
C VAL A 514 -24.11 -23.43 -10.78
N GLU A 515 -24.07 -24.75 -10.85
CA GLU A 515 -22.81 -25.50 -10.76
C GLU A 515 -22.16 -25.53 -12.15
N ALA A 516 -20.95 -25.01 -12.25
CA ALA A 516 -20.24 -24.92 -13.51
C ALA A 516 -18.74 -25.07 -13.32
N ARG A 517 -18.10 -25.76 -14.25
CA ARG A 517 -16.66 -25.63 -14.49
C ARG A 517 -16.38 -24.67 -15.63
N TYR A 518 -17.23 -24.67 -16.65
CA TYR A 518 -17.09 -23.82 -17.83
C TYR A 518 -18.23 -22.82 -17.90
N VAL A 519 -17.89 -21.56 -18.12
CA VAL A 519 -18.86 -20.46 -18.26
C VAL A 519 -18.62 -19.76 -19.59
N ARG A 520 -19.70 -19.49 -20.34
CA ARG A 520 -19.67 -18.77 -21.61
C ARG A 520 -20.51 -17.51 -21.53
N PHE A 521 -19.92 -16.39 -21.91
CA PHE A 521 -20.62 -15.14 -22.21
C PHE A 521 -20.98 -15.11 -23.70
N LEU A 522 -22.25 -14.90 -24.02
CA LEU A 522 -22.76 -14.85 -25.40
C LEU A 522 -23.34 -13.45 -25.67
N PRO A 523 -22.54 -12.49 -26.14
CA PRO A 523 -23.04 -11.14 -26.45
C PRO A 523 -24.20 -11.16 -27.44
N GLN A 524 -25.21 -10.33 -27.17
CA GLN A 524 -26.43 -10.19 -27.99
C GLN A 524 -26.49 -8.84 -28.68
N THR A 525 -26.10 -7.76 -27.99
CA THR A 525 -25.99 -6.40 -28.56
C THR A 525 -24.74 -5.69 -28.06
N TRP A 526 -24.20 -4.74 -28.83
CA TRP A 526 -22.92 -4.07 -28.53
C TRP A 526 -22.86 -2.64 -29.08
N GLN A 527 -21.85 -1.89 -28.64
CA GLN A 527 -21.48 -0.57 -29.15
C GLN A 527 -20.28 -0.69 -30.08
N HIS A 528 -20.46 -0.27 -31.34
CA HIS A 528 -19.48 -0.32 -32.43
C HIS A 528 -18.95 -1.74 -32.73
N TYR A 529 -18.13 -2.32 -31.87
CA TYR A 529 -17.58 -3.67 -31.99
C TYR A 529 -17.91 -4.50 -30.75
N MET A 530 -18.09 -5.81 -30.94
CA MET A 530 -18.32 -6.74 -29.85
C MET A 530 -17.01 -6.95 -29.09
N SER A 531 -16.87 -6.25 -27.97
CA SER A 531 -15.69 -6.36 -27.10
C SER A 531 -16.08 -6.22 -25.63
N MET A 532 -15.42 -6.98 -24.76
CA MET A 532 -15.68 -6.96 -23.32
C MET A 532 -14.48 -7.42 -22.50
N ARG A 533 -14.46 -6.94 -21.26
CA ARG A 533 -13.76 -7.52 -20.10
C ARG A 533 -14.81 -8.13 -19.16
N ALA A 534 -14.43 -9.13 -18.38
CA ALA A 534 -15.34 -9.85 -17.51
C ALA A 534 -14.68 -10.38 -16.24
N GLU A 535 -15.52 -10.63 -15.24
CA GLU A 535 -15.26 -11.43 -14.04
C GLU A 535 -16.45 -12.36 -13.77
N ILE A 536 -16.20 -13.48 -13.12
CA ILE A 536 -17.23 -14.44 -12.69
C ILE A 536 -17.26 -14.44 -11.17
N LEU A 537 -18.46 -14.37 -10.61
CA LEU A 537 -18.69 -14.40 -9.16
C LEU A 537 -19.18 -15.78 -8.73
N GLY A 538 -18.71 -16.24 -7.58
CA GLY A 538 -19.09 -17.54 -7.06
C GLY A 538 -18.30 -17.96 -5.83
N CYS A 539 -18.23 -19.27 -5.61
CA CYS A 539 -17.31 -19.88 -4.66
C CYS A 539 -17.07 -21.36 -4.98
N ASN A 540 -16.12 -21.95 -4.27
CA ASN A 540 -15.93 -23.40 -4.26
C ASN A 540 -17.17 -24.09 -3.70
N ILE A 541 -17.57 -25.19 -4.32
CA ILE A 541 -18.61 -26.05 -3.76
C ILE A 541 -17.98 -26.73 -2.54
N ARG A 542 -18.54 -26.49 -1.35
CA ARG A 542 -18.28 -27.38 -0.21
C ARG A 542 -18.90 -28.73 -0.53
N VAL A 543 -18.06 -29.73 -0.73
CA VAL A 543 -18.48 -31.12 -0.82
C VAL A 543 -18.46 -31.65 0.61
N ASP A 544 -19.61 -32.11 1.14
CA ASP A 544 -19.63 -32.81 2.42
C ASP A 544 -19.35 -34.29 2.15
N GLU A 545 -18.07 -34.67 2.09
CA GLU A 545 -17.67 -36.03 1.75
C GLU A 545 -18.15 -37.06 2.79
N CYS A 546 -18.50 -36.60 4.00
CA CYS A 546 -19.08 -37.42 5.05
C CYS A 546 -20.55 -37.75 4.77
N ALA A 547 -21.35 -36.79 4.30
CA ALA A 547 -22.75 -36.97 3.93
C ALA A 547 -22.92 -37.68 2.58
N ASP A 548 -22.08 -37.34 1.60
CA ASP A 548 -22.14 -37.89 0.24
C ASP A 548 -21.53 -39.30 0.14
N GLY A 549 -20.86 -39.77 1.20
CA GLY A 549 -20.19 -41.08 1.23
C GLY A 549 -18.90 -41.13 0.41
N ASN A 550 -18.39 -39.98 -0.04
CA ASN A 550 -17.17 -39.82 -0.82
C ASN A 550 -15.91 -39.66 0.06
N ASN A 551 -15.88 -40.31 1.22
CA ASN A 551 -14.74 -40.31 2.14
C ASN A 551 -14.05 -41.68 2.17
N ASN A 552 -12.80 -41.72 2.61
CA ASN A 552 -12.02 -42.95 2.77
C ASN A 552 -11.83 -43.34 4.25
N CYS A 553 -12.70 -42.86 5.15
CA CYS A 553 -12.57 -43.16 6.58
C CYS A 553 -12.74 -44.67 6.84
N SER A 554 -12.02 -45.17 7.85
CA SER A 554 -12.21 -46.54 8.33
C SER A 554 -13.66 -46.74 8.82
N PRO A 555 -14.25 -47.95 8.68
CA PRO A 555 -15.53 -48.27 9.32
C PRO A 555 -15.53 -48.10 10.85
N GLN A 556 -14.34 -48.03 11.46
CA GLN A 556 -14.13 -47.79 12.89
C GLN A 556 -13.62 -46.36 13.18
N ALA A 557 -13.90 -45.42 12.28
CA ALA A 557 -13.60 -44.00 12.43
C ALA A 557 -14.87 -43.15 12.25
N THR A 558 -14.85 -41.96 12.84
CA THR A 558 -15.85 -40.90 12.62
C THR A 558 -15.30 -39.92 11.59
N CYS A 559 -16.08 -39.66 10.54
CA CYS A 559 -15.81 -38.64 9.54
C CYS A 559 -16.28 -37.27 10.07
N SER A 560 -15.50 -36.22 9.84
CA SER A 560 -15.87 -34.84 10.17
C SER A 560 -15.51 -33.91 9.02
N ASP A 561 -16.53 -33.27 8.44
CA ASP A 561 -16.41 -32.32 7.33
C ASP A 561 -15.62 -31.07 7.75
N THR A 562 -14.85 -30.52 6.82
CA THR A 562 -14.05 -29.31 6.99
C THR A 562 -14.20 -28.38 5.77
N PRO A 563 -13.86 -27.08 5.85
CA PRO A 563 -14.10 -26.14 4.75
C PRO A 563 -13.47 -26.48 3.40
N GLU A 564 -12.41 -27.28 3.40
CA GLU A 564 -11.63 -27.62 2.20
C GLU A 564 -11.59 -29.14 1.91
N SER A 565 -12.09 -30.01 2.80
CA SER A 565 -12.12 -31.49 2.67
C SER A 565 -12.80 -32.13 3.90
N PHE A 566 -12.40 -33.35 4.30
CA PHE A 566 -12.86 -34.04 5.52
C PHE A 566 -11.68 -34.56 6.36
N THR A 567 -11.95 -34.85 7.63
CA THR A 567 -11.02 -35.53 8.55
C THR A 567 -11.61 -36.83 9.08
N CYS A 568 -10.77 -37.84 9.25
CA CYS A 568 -11.16 -39.12 9.85
C CYS A 568 -10.50 -39.28 11.22
N THR A 569 -11.29 -39.57 12.25
CA THR A 569 -10.77 -39.83 13.60
C THR A 569 -11.21 -41.22 14.07
N CYS A 570 -10.27 -42.09 14.46
CA CYS A 570 -10.62 -43.42 14.96
C CYS A 570 -11.54 -43.36 16.17
N ASN A 571 -12.55 -44.24 16.20
CA ASN A 571 -13.51 -44.33 17.29
C ASN A 571 -12.83 -44.81 18.58
N PRO A 572 -13.41 -44.52 19.76
CA PRO A 572 -12.88 -44.99 21.04
C PRO A 572 -12.57 -46.50 21.04
N GLY A 573 -11.36 -46.86 21.47
CA GLY A 573 -10.87 -48.25 21.49
C GLY A 573 -10.07 -48.67 20.24
N TYR A 574 -9.92 -47.77 19.26
CA TYR A 574 -9.12 -47.98 18.04
C TYR A 574 -8.06 -46.88 17.89
N ILE A 575 -6.89 -47.25 17.38
CA ILE A 575 -5.77 -46.34 17.12
C ILE A 575 -5.35 -46.38 15.65
N GLY A 576 -4.88 -45.25 15.11
CA GLY A 576 -4.40 -45.14 13.75
C GLY A 576 -4.59 -43.74 13.19
N ASN A 577 -4.57 -43.60 11.87
CA ASN A 577 -4.68 -42.31 11.18
C ASN A 577 -6.11 -41.97 10.72
N GLY A 578 -7.12 -42.70 11.22
CA GLY A 578 -8.53 -42.50 10.84
C GLY A 578 -8.96 -43.19 9.54
N VAL A 579 -8.06 -43.34 8.57
CA VAL A 579 -8.27 -44.16 7.35
C VAL A 579 -8.02 -45.64 7.65
N THR A 580 -6.98 -45.91 8.43
CA THR A 580 -6.71 -47.24 9.00
C THR A 580 -6.82 -47.14 10.52
N CYS A 581 -7.70 -47.94 11.10
CA CYS A 581 -7.94 -48.00 12.54
C CYS A 581 -7.76 -49.44 13.03
N THR A 582 -6.82 -49.65 13.94
CA THR A 582 -6.52 -50.95 14.54
C THR A 582 -7.11 -51.01 15.94
N ALA A 583 -7.83 -52.09 16.27
CA ALA A 583 -8.38 -52.26 17.61
C ALA A 583 -7.26 -52.37 18.64
N CYS A 584 -7.33 -51.60 19.72
CA CYS A 584 -6.34 -51.70 20.80
C CYS A 584 -6.30 -53.11 21.40
N SER A 585 -7.42 -53.82 21.48
CA SER A 585 -7.46 -55.22 21.96
C SER A 585 -6.65 -56.19 21.08
N ALA A 586 -6.59 -55.95 19.76
CA ALA A 586 -5.83 -56.80 18.84
C ALA A 586 -4.31 -56.65 19.00
N LEU A 587 -3.85 -55.52 19.55
CA LEU A 587 -2.44 -55.29 19.87
C LEU A 587 -2.00 -56.01 21.15
N TYR A 588 -2.93 -56.55 21.95
CA TYR A 588 -2.65 -57.26 23.21
C TYR A 588 -3.35 -58.64 23.25
N PRO A 589 -2.97 -59.58 22.39
CA PRO A 589 -3.65 -60.87 22.23
C PRO A 589 -3.60 -61.82 23.45
N GLY A 590 -2.87 -61.47 24.52
CA GLY A 590 -2.79 -62.22 25.78
C GLY A 590 -3.78 -61.77 26.87
N LEU A 591 -4.49 -60.65 26.68
CA LEU A 591 -5.34 -60.05 27.71
C LEU A 591 -6.82 -60.45 27.57
N ASN A 592 -7.47 -60.75 28.70
CA ASN A 592 -8.85 -61.26 28.73
C ASN A 592 -9.88 -60.25 28.16
N PRO A 593 -10.82 -60.68 27.30
CA PRO A 593 -11.80 -59.83 26.59
C PRO A 593 -12.91 -59.22 27.47
N SER A 594 -12.99 -59.51 28.77
CA SER A 594 -13.98 -58.93 29.70
C SER A 594 -13.66 -57.50 30.18
N HIS A 595 -12.72 -56.80 29.52
CA HIS A 595 -12.13 -55.53 29.96
C HIS A 595 -12.30 -54.39 28.94
N ASN A 596 -12.20 -53.15 29.41
CA ASN A 596 -12.34 -51.96 28.58
C ASN A 596 -10.98 -51.47 28.07
N PHE A 597 -10.86 -51.32 26.75
CA PHE A 597 -9.71 -50.72 26.07
C PHE A 597 -10.04 -49.29 25.63
N GLY A 598 -9.06 -48.39 25.68
CA GLY A 598 -9.21 -47.00 25.27
C GLY A 598 -7.94 -46.42 24.69
N VAL A 599 -8.03 -45.18 24.20
CA VAL A 599 -6.91 -44.44 23.60
C VAL A 599 -6.74 -43.10 24.31
N TYR A 600 -5.50 -42.75 24.65
CA TYR A 600 -5.13 -41.44 25.18
C TYR A 600 -3.78 -41.03 24.61
N GLN A 601 -3.65 -39.79 24.12
CA GLN A 601 -2.42 -39.25 23.51
C GLN A 601 -1.75 -40.23 22.52
N ASN A 602 -2.55 -40.84 21.64
CA ASN A 602 -2.07 -41.79 20.65
C ASN A 602 -1.38 -43.04 21.23
N GLN A 603 -1.78 -43.44 22.44
CA GLN A 603 -1.36 -44.69 23.07
C GLN A 603 -2.59 -45.50 23.50
N CYS A 604 -2.52 -46.81 23.29
CA CYS A 604 -3.55 -47.73 23.76
C CYS A 604 -3.37 -47.99 25.25
N PHE A 605 -4.50 -48.01 25.97
CA PHE A 605 -4.52 -48.41 27.36
C PHE A 605 -5.60 -49.45 27.63
N TRP A 606 -5.32 -50.26 28.64
CA TRP A 606 -6.22 -51.27 29.17
C TRP A 606 -6.63 -50.88 30.58
N SER A 607 -7.92 -51.01 30.89
CA SER A 607 -8.45 -50.84 32.25
C SER A 607 -9.22 -52.08 32.68
N GLY A 608 -8.78 -52.69 33.78
CA GLY A 608 -9.43 -53.85 34.39
C GLY A 608 -10.81 -53.49 34.98
N SER A 609 -11.73 -54.46 34.99
CA SER A 609 -13.09 -54.29 35.51
C SER A 609 -13.14 -54.47 37.03
N PHE A 610 -14.00 -53.71 37.72
CA PHE A 610 -14.17 -53.71 39.18
C PHE A 610 -14.71 -55.03 39.78
N ARG A 611 -15.04 -56.04 38.97
CA ARG A 611 -15.78 -57.24 39.41
C ARG A 611 -14.92 -58.46 39.73
N THR A 612 -13.59 -58.35 39.70
CA THR A 612 -12.64 -59.37 40.18
C THR A 612 -11.67 -58.73 41.17
N PRO A 613 -11.14 -59.47 42.17
CA PRO A 613 -10.63 -58.86 43.40
C PRO A 613 -9.50 -57.89 43.08
N ARG A 614 -9.62 -56.66 43.60
CA ARG A 614 -8.68 -55.55 43.44
C ARG A 614 -7.23 -56.07 43.54
N LEU A 615 -6.53 -56.10 42.42
CA LEU A 615 -5.08 -56.31 42.42
C LEU A 615 -4.45 -55.14 43.20
N ASN A 616 -3.70 -55.47 44.26
CA ASN A 616 -2.92 -54.49 45.00
C ASN A 616 -1.63 -54.12 44.24
N TYR A 617 -0.89 -53.09 44.70
CA TYR A 617 0.08 -52.37 43.84
C TYR A 617 1.21 -53.25 43.40
N MET A 618 1.59 -54.12 44.32
CA MET A 618 2.61 -55.13 44.11
C MET A 618 2.14 -56.16 43.08
N ALA A 619 0.88 -56.61 43.15
CA ALA A 619 0.33 -57.58 42.20
C ALA A 619 0.14 -56.99 40.78
N ALA A 620 -0.34 -55.74 40.68
CA ALA A 620 -0.49 -55.05 39.39
C ALA A 620 0.87 -54.71 38.74
N LYS A 621 1.87 -54.34 39.55
CA LYS A 621 3.24 -54.09 39.09
C LYS A 621 3.92 -55.37 38.63
N GLN A 622 3.80 -56.47 39.41
CA GLN A 622 4.43 -57.75 39.08
C GLN A 622 3.85 -58.33 37.79
N ALA A 623 2.53 -58.35 37.63
CA ALA A 623 1.90 -58.84 36.40
C ALA A 623 2.34 -58.05 35.16
N CYS A 624 2.51 -56.73 35.28
CA CYS A 624 2.98 -55.90 34.16
C CYS A 624 4.47 -56.14 33.85
N GLN A 625 5.29 -56.43 34.87
CA GLN A 625 6.72 -56.76 34.70
C GLN A 625 6.93 -58.17 34.12
N ASP A 626 6.11 -59.14 34.49
CA ASP A 626 6.19 -60.53 34.01
C ASP A 626 5.88 -60.62 32.50
N GLU A 627 5.16 -59.65 31.95
CA GLU A 627 4.80 -59.57 30.52
C GLU A 627 5.62 -58.54 29.73
N GLY A 628 6.73 -58.04 30.31
CA GLY A 628 7.70 -57.17 29.62
C GLY A 628 7.29 -55.69 29.50
N GLY A 629 6.27 -55.24 30.23
CA GLY A 629 5.84 -53.84 30.31
C GLY A 629 6.31 -53.14 31.59
N THR A 630 6.15 -51.81 31.62
CA THR A 630 6.38 -51.00 32.83
C THR A 630 5.09 -50.39 33.34
N LEU A 631 4.81 -50.55 34.64
CA LEU A 631 3.64 -49.93 35.28
C LEU A 631 3.86 -48.41 35.39
N ALA A 632 3.15 -47.65 34.56
CA ALA A 632 3.17 -46.19 34.62
C ALA A 632 2.06 -45.66 35.55
N MET A 633 2.43 -44.82 36.53
CA MET A 633 1.46 -44.04 37.30
C MET A 633 1.21 -42.70 36.58
N ILE A 634 -0.01 -42.50 36.10
CA ILE A 634 -0.42 -41.21 35.56
C ILE A 634 -0.63 -40.23 36.72
N LYS A 635 0.34 -39.33 36.92
CA LYS A 635 0.27 -38.24 37.90
C LYS A 635 -0.39 -36.97 37.36
N ASP A 636 -0.59 -36.90 36.05
CA ASP A 636 -1.21 -35.75 35.39
C ASP A 636 -2.71 -35.67 35.72
N GLU A 637 -3.11 -34.55 36.30
CA GLU A 637 -4.47 -34.34 36.81
C GLU A 637 -5.48 -34.15 35.68
N ALA A 638 -5.06 -33.62 34.54
CA ALA A 638 -5.89 -33.48 33.34
C ALA A 638 -6.24 -34.86 32.74
N THR A 639 -5.27 -35.76 32.64
CA THR A 639 -5.43 -37.13 32.16
C THR A 639 -6.32 -37.95 33.09
N GLN A 640 -6.12 -37.81 34.41
CA GLN A 640 -7.00 -38.45 35.39
C GLN A 640 -8.44 -37.93 35.27
N THR A 641 -8.61 -36.64 35.00
CA THR A 641 -9.94 -36.02 34.81
C THR A 641 -10.61 -36.48 33.51
N PHE A 642 -9.85 -36.61 32.41
CA PHE A 642 -10.33 -37.16 31.14
C PHE A 642 -10.82 -38.61 31.27
N LEU A 643 -10.02 -39.48 31.91
CA LEU A 643 -10.35 -40.89 32.13
C LEU A 643 -11.61 -41.06 33.00
N ARG A 644 -11.77 -40.22 34.03
CA ARG A 644 -12.98 -40.15 34.87
C ARG A 644 -14.23 -39.75 34.07
N ALA A 645 -14.07 -38.91 33.05
CA ALA A 645 -15.17 -38.41 32.24
C ALA A 645 -15.61 -39.38 31.14
N HIS A 646 -14.67 -40.14 30.55
CA HIS A 646 -14.90 -40.94 29.33
C HIS A 646 -15.05 -42.45 29.56
N LEU A 647 -14.60 -43.01 30.69
CA LEU A 647 -14.82 -44.42 31.05
C LEU A 647 -16.15 -44.63 31.80
N ARG A 648 -17.27 -44.15 31.23
CA ARG A 648 -18.61 -44.43 31.77
C ARG A 648 -18.93 -45.92 31.58
N SER A 649 -19.38 -46.59 32.64
CA SER A 649 -20.02 -47.90 32.47
C SER A 649 -21.34 -47.74 31.72
N THR A 650 -21.77 -48.80 31.05
CA THR A 650 -23.07 -48.94 30.37
C THR A 650 -24.30 -48.72 31.27
N SER A 651 -24.11 -48.40 32.56
CA SER A 651 -25.16 -48.21 33.56
C SER A 651 -25.25 -46.78 34.14
N GLY A 652 -24.53 -45.80 33.57
CA GLY A 652 -24.80 -44.37 33.82
C GLY A 652 -24.49 -43.83 35.23
N HIS A 653 -23.67 -44.50 36.04
CA HIS A 653 -23.21 -43.97 37.34
C HIS A 653 -21.80 -43.36 37.26
N ARG A 654 -21.60 -42.18 37.85
CA ARG A 654 -20.29 -41.48 37.91
C ARG A 654 -19.28 -42.34 38.68
N GLN A 655 -18.21 -42.79 38.00
CA GLN A 655 -17.09 -43.43 38.67
C GLN A 655 -16.30 -42.39 39.49
N ARG A 656 -16.34 -42.51 40.83
CA ARG A 656 -15.46 -41.75 41.71
C ARG A 656 -14.08 -42.40 41.69
N CYS A 657 -13.14 -41.83 40.95
CA CYS A 657 -11.72 -42.13 41.15
C CYS A 657 -11.23 -41.39 42.41
N SER A 658 -11.52 -41.96 43.58
CA SER A 658 -10.87 -41.55 44.83
C SER A 658 -9.74 -42.52 45.13
N GLY A 659 -8.51 -42.03 45.09
CA GLY A 659 -7.37 -42.67 45.76
C GLY A 659 -6.82 -43.90 45.06
N VAL A 660 -5.86 -43.63 44.16
CA VAL A 660 -4.89 -44.57 43.60
C VAL A 660 -5.54 -45.64 42.69
N TRP A 661 -4.85 -46.01 41.60
CA TRP A 661 -5.05 -47.25 40.83
C TRP A 661 -5.92 -47.21 39.56
N SER A 662 -5.43 -46.51 38.55
CA SER A 662 -5.49 -46.98 37.18
C SER A 662 -4.10 -47.54 36.84
N ALA A 663 -4.01 -48.86 36.64
CA ALA A 663 -2.77 -49.54 36.27
C ALA A 663 -2.63 -49.54 34.75
N PHE A 664 -1.57 -48.94 34.22
CA PHE A 664 -1.27 -48.88 32.79
C PHE A 664 -0.03 -49.72 32.51
N CYS A 665 -0.13 -50.65 31.56
CA CYS A 665 1.01 -51.38 31.06
C CYS A 665 1.41 -50.76 29.71
N SER A 666 2.52 -50.02 29.69
CA SER A 666 3.13 -49.50 28.46
C SER A 666 4.37 -50.33 28.12
N ILE A 667 4.54 -50.63 26.84
CA ILE A 667 5.74 -51.32 26.32
C ILE A 667 6.80 -50.29 25.84
N SER A 668 6.51 -48.98 25.85
CA SER A 668 7.54 -47.98 25.55
C SER A 668 8.48 -47.81 26.74
N ASN A 669 9.65 -48.44 26.69
CA ASN A 669 10.78 -48.01 27.49
C ASN A 669 11.18 -46.60 27.01
N LEU A 670 10.93 -45.61 27.87
CA LEU A 670 11.10 -44.14 27.75
C LEU A 670 9.81 -43.37 27.44
#